data_AF-A0A7Z1R4G3-F1
#
_entry.id   AF-A0A7Z1R4G3-F1
#
_cell.length_a   1.000
_cell.length_b   1.000
_cell.length_c   1.000
_cell.angle_alpha   90.00
_cell.angle_beta   90.00
_cell.angle_gamma   90.00
#
_symmetry.space_group_name_H-M   'P 1'
#
loop_
_entity.id
_entity.type
_entity.pdbx_description
1 polymer ?
#
loop_
_entity_poly.entity_id
_entity_poly.type
_entity_poly.pdbx_seq_one_letter_code
_entity_poly.pdbx_strand_id
1 'polypeptide(L)'
;MRRCTGTLQLFRSDVSDCLQQLSKGGVTAEERDRMLEVLRQADNLKPRDLVWMAFRPDRVLREACAELLRPHRTAATADRFIGEARNKSEAALRAGAAVLFLLRIPGIEDHLAQRIFSDRDEVRDATRRLLAQAPVSAGLTPLLWQLVERGQETAERLPYLRQLATAEMTPQAVARWKRTAADPDPEVRATALKLLADTVPDEAADQIVNQLAFVDYDTQQHLIEALAKVARRQGPAFIDRLLPLMASGEAGIRSAVIKILLEMDNRHELVKRYLKFSKTLAGWARDRALDSMREFGEDLVEPTIELLSDPDEEVRALALAVVGAFEDPRIIPATVELLGADDWWLRICAADTLGQFNEPRSVDALTAALDDPEVRWTAVEALGRIGDPRCLPRLSKLLNDPAPEVRIEVLLALPKFDHPKVLEALQRVAKSDPHRAVRARALEIAEEVARRSQSSLEDAEELRTEIKKAQATAGDPLLNTLLASTRNQGCSDFHLTVSCPPIVRSGGTLVRAEQDAYDAQQVAGMIREILTEEQWARLEAEKQLDFCHYVPGAGRFRANVFLDQKGYSGVFRVIPEQPPTISEIGLPGHLAKIASVHQGLVVVCGPSGCGKSTTLAALVNLLNETRQHHIITLEDPVEFIHPFKNCLINQREVGSDSRSYARALRAALRENPDVIVIGDLRDTETVSLALTAAETGHLVLATMSSTTAPKAINRIISSFSADEQPQVRAGLAESLTYVIAQRLLSLDGTKRRVACFEVLVGNMSVAHMIIEEKTHQLPSAMQIGRGQGMQTFDDSLRELLRLGKISAETAYLHATIREEFEGLVAPEFLDSRTLA
;
A
#
# COMPACT_ATOMS: atom_id res chain seq x y z
N MET A 1 -60.82 68.36 59.71
CA MET A 1 -61.61 67.12 59.62
C MET A 1 -60.69 65.97 59.22
N ARG A 2 -60.59 64.94 60.07
CA ARG A 2 -59.89 63.68 59.79
C ARG A 2 -60.74 62.81 58.83
N ARG A 3 -60.08 62.06 57.93
CA ARG A 3 -60.24 60.61 57.63
C ARG A 3 -59.53 60.29 56.29
N CYS A 4 -58.38 59.62 56.36
CA CYS A 4 -58.19 58.17 56.17
C CYS A 4 -57.79 57.82 54.73
N THR A 5 -56.50 57.97 54.41
CA THR A 5 -55.82 57.27 53.31
C THR A 5 -55.69 55.80 53.68
N GLY A 6 -56.63 54.99 53.24
CA GLY A 6 -56.59 53.54 53.40
C GLY A 6 -55.74 52.91 52.30
N THR A 7 -54.60 52.35 52.70
CA THR A 7 -53.85 51.35 51.93
C THR A 7 -54.79 50.17 51.66
N LEU A 8 -55.14 49.92 50.39
CA LEU A 8 -55.87 48.71 50.01
C LEU A 8 -54.92 47.53 50.23
N GLN A 9 -55.10 46.80 51.33
CA GLN A 9 -54.51 45.47 51.48
C GLN A 9 -55.15 44.57 50.43
N LEU A 10 -54.41 44.26 49.37
CA LEU A 10 -54.78 43.17 48.45
C LEU A 10 -54.93 41.89 49.26
N PHE A 11 -56.10 41.24 49.19
CA PHE A 11 -56.30 39.97 49.88
C PHE A 11 -55.50 38.87 49.18
N ARG A 12 -55.02 37.87 49.94
CA ARG A 12 -54.29 36.71 49.37
C ARG A 12 -55.08 35.98 48.29
N SER A 13 -56.42 36.09 48.28
CA SER A 13 -57.31 35.53 47.25
C SER A 13 -57.05 36.15 45.88
N ASP A 14 -56.92 37.48 45.80
CA ASP A 14 -56.90 38.22 44.53
C ASP A 14 -55.59 37.94 43.76
N VAL A 15 -54.48 37.81 44.49
CA VAL A 15 -53.17 37.43 43.94
C VAL A 15 -53.17 35.98 43.44
N SER A 16 -53.79 35.07 44.19
CA SER A 16 -53.89 33.65 43.82
C SER A 16 -54.76 33.46 42.57
N ASP A 17 -55.88 34.18 42.49
CA ASP A 17 -56.79 34.14 41.35
C ASP A 17 -56.13 34.71 40.09
N CYS A 18 -55.38 35.81 40.23
CA CYS A 18 -54.60 36.37 39.12
C CYS A 18 -53.58 35.38 38.58
N LEU A 19 -52.79 34.73 39.44
CA LEU A 19 -51.80 33.73 39.04
C LEU A 19 -52.45 32.51 38.37
N GLN A 20 -53.58 32.04 38.90
CA GLN A 20 -54.29 30.89 38.35
C GLN A 20 -54.88 31.18 36.96
N GLN A 21 -55.47 32.36 36.76
CA GLN A 21 -56.01 32.79 35.47
C GLN A 21 -54.91 33.01 34.43
N LEU A 22 -53.80 33.67 34.79
CA LEU A 22 -52.63 33.82 33.89
C LEU A 22 -52.01 32.47 33.49
N SER A 23 -52.01 31.49 34.41
CA SER A 23 -51.49 30.15 34.15
C SER A 23 -52.36 29.33 33.18
N LYS A 24 -53.69 29.47 33.26
CA LYS A 24 -54.64 28.79 32.36
C LYS A 24 -54.59 29.32 30.92
N GLY A 25 -54.17 30.57 30.72
CA GLY A 25 -54.16 31.22 29.40
C GLY A 25 -55.56 31.64 28.95
N GLY A 26 -55.68 32.13 27.71
CA GLY A 26 -56.97 32.60 27.16
C GLY A 26 -57.42 33.98 27.64
N VAL A 27 -56.49 34.76 28.21
CA VAL A 27 -56.71 36.11 28.73
C VAL A 27 -56.35 37.13 27.65
N THR A 28 -57.14 38.20 27.49
CA THR A 28 -56.83 39.28 26.54
C THR A 28 -55.57 40.06 26.97
N ALA A 29 -54.95 40.80 26.05
CA ALA A 29 -53.76 41.61 26.36
C ALA A 29 -54.05 42.64 27.47
N GLU A 30 -55.23 43.28 27.45
CA GLU A 30 -55.64 44.26 28.47
C GLU A 30 -55.86 43.61 29.85
N GLU A 31 -56.52 42.46 29.90
CA GLU A 31 -56.73 41.72 31.15
C GLU A 31 -55.41 41.21 31.73
N ARG A 32 -54.52 40.68 30.88
CA ARG A 32 -53.17 40.26 31.29
C ARG A 32 -52.42 41.42 31.93
N ASP A 33 -52.40 42.59 31.29
CA ASP A 33 -51.64 43.75 31.77
C ASP A 33 -52.21 44.30 33.09
N ARG A 34 -53.54 44.29 33.26
CA ARG A 34 -54.19 44.61 34.54
C ARG A 34 -53.80 43.62 35.65
N MET A 35 -53.80 42.33 35.35
CA MET A 35 -53.44 41.31 36.33
C MET A 35 -51.96 41.38 36.71
N LEU A 36 -51.08 41.68 35.76
CA LEU A 36 -49.66 41.93 36.04
C LEU A 36 -49.47 43.15 36.95
N GLU A 37 -50.26 44.20 36.79
CA GLU A 37 -50.21 45.37 37.67
C GLU A 37 -50.64 45.04 39.11
N VAL A 38 -51.66 44.20 39.27
CA VAL A 38 -52.04 43.66 40.59
C VAL A 38 -50.90 42.87 41.22
N LEU A 39 -50.17 42.05 40.44
CA LEU A 39 -49.01 41.31 40.93
C LEU A 39 -47.85 42.24 41.32
N ARG A 40 -47.61 43.34 40.61
CA ARG A 40 -46.54 44.32 40.95
C ARG A 40 -46.77 45.00 42.31
N GLN A 41 -48.02 45.11 42.75
CA GLN A 41 -48.40 45.75 44.01
C GLN A 41 -48.46 44.76 45.19
N ALA A 42 -48.17 43.47 44.96
CA ALA A 42 -48.26 42.44 46.00
C ALA A 42 -46.94 42.28 46.79
N ASP A 43 -47.01 42.40 48.12
CA ASP A 43 -45.85 42.38 49.02
C ASP A 43 -45.27 40.97 49.32
N ASN A 44 -45.93 39.88 48.88
CA ASN A 44 -45.64 38.51 49.36
C ASN A 44 -45.51 37.44 48.24
N LEU A 45 -45.11 37.83 47.03
CA LEU A 45 -44.90 36.88 45.94
C LEU A 45 -43.68 36.00 46.21
N LYS A 46 -43.79 34.69 45.97
CA LYS A 46 -42.66 33.75 46.10
C LYS A 46 -42.17 33.32 44.72
N PRO A 47 -40.88 33.00 44.55
CA PRO A 47 -40.34 32.53 43.28
C PRO A 47 -41.09 31.34 42.68
N ARG A 48 -41.53 30.39 43.51
CA ARG A 48 -42.28 29.21 43.06
C ARG A 48 -43.59 29.56 42.33
N ASP A 49 -44.17 30.72 42.62
CA ASP A 49 -45.46 31.16 42.08
C ASP A 49 -45.29 31.92 40.76
N LEU A 50 -44.05 32.31 40.41
CA LEU A 50 -43.72 33.19 39.28
C LEU A 50 -42.87 32.52 38.18
N VAL A 51 -42.00 31.57 38.52
CA VAL A 51 -40.99 31.01 37.59
C VAL A 51 -41.60 30.38 36.34
N TRP A 52 -42.79 29.78 36.42
CA TRP A 52 -43.49 29.22 35.26
C TRP A 52 -43.71 30.24 34.14
N MET A 53 -43.86 31.53 34.47
CA MET A 53 -44.03 32.63 33.51
C MET A 53 -42.81 32.79 32.60
N ALA A 54 -41.61 32.50 33.10
CA ALA A 54 -40.36 32.62 32.34
C ALA A 54 -40.30 31.65 31.14
N PHE A 55 -41.00 30.52 31.22
CA PHE A 55 -41.01 29.48 30.19
C PHE A 55 -42.17 29.63 29.19
N ARG A 56 -42.97 30.71 29.30
CA ARG A 56 -44.12 30.95 28.41
C ARG A 56 -43.67 31.62 27.10
N PRO A 57 -44.40 31.40 25.99
CA PRO A 57 -44.09 32.03 24.72
C PRO A 57 -44.32 33.56 24.75
N ASP A 58 -45.27 34.04 25.56
CA ASP A 58 -45.58 35.47 25.71
C ASP A 58 -44.42 36.25 26.32
N ARG A 59 -43.89 37.21 25.55
CA ARG A 59 -42.77 38.07 25.93
C ARG A 59 -43.11 38.95 27.15
N VAL A 60 -44.33 39.46 27.26
CA VAL A 60 -44.74 40.39 28.34
C VAL A 60 -44.75 39.66 29.68
N LEU A 61 -45.21 38.40 29.70
CA LEU A 61 -45.13 37.56 30.89
C LEU A 61 -43.69 37.28 31.34
N ARG A 62 -42.77 37.11 30.38
CA ARG A 62 -41.35 36.88 30.71
C ARG A 62 -40.67 38.12 31.27
N GLU A 63 -40.94 39.29 30.69
CA GLU A 63 -40.42 40.57 31.18
C GLU A 63 -40.95 40.87 32.58
N ALA A 64 -42.26 40.69 32.81
CA ALA A 64 -42.85 40.84 34.14
C ALA A 64 -42.30 39.82 35.15
N CYS A 65 -42.07 38.56 34.74
CA CYS A 65 -41.42 37.56 35.58
C CYS A 65 -40.02 38.00 36.02
N ALA A 66 -39.22 38.52 35.08
CA ALA A 66 -37.88 39.03 35.38
C ALA A 66 -37.92 40.21 36.35
N GLU A 67 -38.87 41.13 36.19
CA GLU A 67 -39.07 42.28 37.10
C GLU A 67 -39.47 41.84 38.52
N LEU A 68 -40.50 41.01 38.63
CA LEU A 68 -41.05 40.54 39.92
C LEU A 68 -40.06 39.66 40.69
N LEU A 69 -39.13 38.99 40.00
CA LEU A 69 -38.10 38.15 40.62
C LEU A 69 -36.83 38.92 41.02
N ARG A 70 -36.66 40.21 40.66
CA ARG A 70 -35.47 41.01 41.05
C ARG A 70 -35.19 41.06 42.55
N PRO A 71 -36.18 41.11 43.45
CA PRO A 71 -35.95 41.04 44.90
C PRO A 71 -35.47 39.67 45.39
N HIS A 72 -35.67 38.60 44.60
CA HIS A 72 -35.43 37.21 44.99
C HIS A 72 -34.23 36.59 44.24
N ARG A 73 -33.13 37.32 44.09
CA ARG A 73 -31.90 36.84 43.45
C ARG A 73 -31.11 35.88 44.34
N THR A 74 -31.64 34.69 44.57
CA THR A 74 -31.04 33.67 45.45
C THR A 74 -30.88 32.32 44.74
N ALA A 75 -29.99 31.47 45.27
CA ALA A 75 -29.80 30.09 44.79
C ALA A 75 -31.11 29.27 44.79
N ALA A 76 -31.99 29.51 45.77
CA ALA A 76 -33.30 28.87 45.84
C ALA A 76 -34.21 29.23 44.65
N THR A 77 -34.05 30.43 44.07
CA THR A 77 -34.75 30.82 42.84
C THR A 77 -34.21 30.06 41.64
N ALA A 78 -32.88 29.89 41.53
CA ALA A 78 -32.27 29.08 40.47
C ALA A 78 -32.76 27.61 40.52
N ASP A 79 -32.88 27.02 41.71
CA ASP A 79 -33.43 25.67 41.89
C ASP A 79 -34.88 25.55 41.37
N ARG A 80 -35.67 26.63 41.42
CA ARG A 80 -37.02 26.64 40.84
C ARG A 80 -37.01 26.64 39.33
N PHE A 81 -36.07 27.36 38.70
CA PHE A 81 -35.88 27.30 37.25
C PHE A 81 -35.47 25.89 36.81
N ILE A 82 -34.57 25.24 37.54
CA ILE A 82 -34.16 23.84 37.27
C ILE A 82 -35.37 22.90 37.40
N GLY A 83 -36.17 23.04 38.46
CA GLY A 83 -37.37 22.23 38.65
C GLY A 83 -38.39 22.39 37.52
N GLU A 84 -38.62 23.62 37.08
CA GLU A 84 -39.58 23.94 36.01
C GLU A 84 -39.11 23.48 34.62
N ALA A 85 -37.79 23.36 34.40
CA ALA A 85 -37.19 23.02 33.11
C ALA A 85 -37.42 21.56 32.65
N ARG A 86 -37.66 20.63 33.58
CA ARG A 86 -37.67 19.17 33.34
C ARG A 86 -38.44 18.71 32.10
N ASN A 87 -39.64 19.26 31.88
CA ASN A 87 -40.55 18.81 30.81
C ASN A 87 -40.88 19.93 29.80
N LYS A 88 -39.97 20.88 29.59
CA LYS A 88 -40.17 22.01 28.67
C LYS A 88 -39.55 21.73 27.30
N SER A 89 -40.17 22.25 26.25
CA SER A 89 -39.62 22.26 24.88
C SER A 89 -38.36 23.15 24.81
N GLU A 90 -37.48 22.94 23.84
CA GLU A 90 -36.26 23.75 23.69
C GLU A 90 -36.54 25.26 23.61
N ALA A 91 -37.58 25.68 22.87
CA ALA A 91 -37.96 27.08 22.77
C ALA A 91 -38.34 27.69 24.14
N ALA A 92 -38.97 26.90 25.01
CA ALA A 92 -39.36 27.32 26.35
C ALA A 92 -38.14 27.31 27.30
N LEU A 93 -37.24 26.33 27.16
CA LEU A 93 -35.97 26.30 27.89
C LEU A 93 -35.10 27.52 27.56
N ARG A 94 -34.99 27.89 26.28
CA ARG A 94 -34.28 29.10 25.84
C ARG A 94 -34.86 30.36 26.44
N ALA A 95 -36.18 30.48 26.44
CA ALA A 95 -36.88 31.59 27.06
C ALA A 95 -36.65 31.66 28.58
N GLY A 96 -36.74 30.51 29.27
CA GLY A 96 -36.49 30.40 30.71
C GLY A 96 -35.04 30.70 31.09
N ALA A 97 -34.08 30.16 30.33
CA ALA A 97 -32.65 30.41 30.52
C ALA A 97 -32.33 31.90 30.35
N ALA A 98 -32.87 32.55 29.31
CA ALA A 98 -32.69 33.99 29.10
C ALA A 98 -33.16 34.82 30.31
N VAL A 99 -34.31 34.50 30.89
CA VAL A 99 -34.82 35.18 32.10
C VAL A 99 -33.93 34.88 33.31
N LEU A 100 -33.53 33.62 33.51
CA LEU A 100 -32.67 33.22 34.64
C LEU A 100 -31.36 34.03 34.66
N PHE A 101 -30.69 34.14 33.51
CA PHE A 101 -29.42 34.88 33.42
C PHE A 101 -29.62 36.40 33.43
N LEU A 102 -30.77 36.90 32.98
CA LEU A 102 -31.14 38.32 33.12
C LEU A 102 -31.25 38.76 34.59
N LEU A 103 -31.64 37.85 35.50
CA LEU A 103 -31.76 38.14 36.93
C LEU A 103 -30.42 38.43 37.61
N ARG A 104 -29.28 38.02 37.01
CA ARG A 104 -27.92 38.19 37.58
C ARG A 104 -27.86 37.74 39.05
N ILE A 105 -28.28 36.50 39.31
CA ILE A 105 -28.21 35.89 40.64
C ILE A 105 -26.72 35.78 41.04
N PRO A 106 -26.31 36.30 42.21
CA PRO A 106 -24.91 36.19 42.66
C PRO A 106 -24.49 34.73 42.84
N GLY A 107 -23.35 34.34 42.25
CA GLY A 107 -22.80 32.98 42.35
C GLY A 107 -23.62 31.91 41.62
N ILE A 108 -24.40 32.30 40.60
CA ILE A 108 -25.24 31.37 39.86
C ILE A 108 -24.43 30.29 39.15
N GLU A 109 -23.25 30.64 38.65
CA GLU A 109 -22.35 29.73 37.94
C GLU A 109 -21.89 28.59 38.85
N ASP A 110 -21.42 28.91 40.05
CA ASP A 110 -21.01 27.92 41.07
C ASP A 110 -22.18 27.05 41.52
N HIS A 111 -23.36 27.66 41.69
CA HIS A 111 -24.57 26.94 42.08
C HIS A 111 -25.02 25.95 41.00
N LEU A 112 -25.03 26.36 39.72
CA LEU A 112 -25.35 25.48 38.60
C LEU A 112 -24.31 24.37 38.46
N ALA A 113 -23.03 24.66 38.65
CA ALA A 113 -21.97 23.66 38.66
C ALA A 113 -22.21 22.57 39.74
N GLN A 114 -22.60 22.95 40.96
CA GLN A 114 -22.95 22.00 42.01
C GLN A 114 -24.16 21.12 41.64
N ARG A 115 -25.16 21.69 40.93
CA ARG A 115 -26.37 20.96 40.52
C ARG A 115 -26.12 19.98 39.36
N ILE A 116 -25.17 20.26 38.48
CA ILE A 116 -24.72 19.33 37.43
C ILE A 116 -24.13 18.04 38.03
N PHE A 117 -23.47 18.12 39.18
CA PHE A 117 -22.87 16.96 39.85
C PHE A 117 -23.74 16.40 40.98
N SER A 118 -25.04 16.72 40.99
CA SER A 118 -25.98 16.17 41.97
C SER A 118 -26.24 14.68 41.73
N ASP A 119 -26.40 13.90 42.81
CA ASP A 119 -26.79 12.48 42.76
C ASP A 119 -28.21 12.25 42.19
N ARG A 120 -29.03 13.30 42.05
CA ARG A 120 -30.38 13.20 41.49
C ARG A 120 -30.35 13.43 39.98
N ASP A 121 -30.55 12.36 39.21
CA ASP A 121 -30.51 12.40 37.73
C ASP A 121 -31.48 13.42 37.14
N GLU A 122 -32.69 13.56 37.68
CA GLU A 122 -33.69 14.55 37.21
C GLU A 122 -33.23 16.01 37.36
N VAL A 123 -32.45 16.31 38.40
CA VAL A 123 -31.91 17.65 38.65
C VAL A 123 -30.73 17.90 37.72
N ARG A 124 -29.88 16.88 37.56
CA ARG A 124 -28.73 16.91 36.66
C ARG A 124 -29.15 17.16 35.21
N ASP A 125 -30.11 16.40 34.69
CA ASP A 125 -30.59 16.53 33.31
C ASP A 125 -31.23 17.89 33.04
N ALA A 126 -32.13 18.34 33.93
CA ALA A 126 -32.78 19.63 33.78
C ALA A 126 -31.77 20.81 33.84
N THR A 127 -30.73 20.69 34.68
CA THR A 127 -29.66 21.70 34.76
C THR A 127 -28.83 21.73 33.47
N ARG A 128 -28.46 20.56 32.94
CA ARG A 128 -27.73 20.41 31.66
C ARG A 128 -28.50 21.04 30.50
N ARG A 129 -29.78 20.67 30.36
CA ARG A 129 -30.66 21.19 29.30
C ARG A 129 -30.87 22.70 29.38
N LEU A 130 -30.93 23.26 30.58
CA LEU A 130 -31.06 24.70 30.78
C LEU A 130 -29.75 25.44 30.47
N LEU A 131 -28.60 24.88 30.81
CA LEU A 131 -27.28 25.42 30.47
C LEU A 131 -27.00 25.40 28.96
N ALA A 132 -27.44 24.37 28.25
CA ALA A 132 -27.31 24.28 26.79
C ALA A 132 -28.03 25.42 26.04
N GLN A 133 -28.96 26.11 26.70
CA GLN A 133 -29.69 27.26 26.15
C GLN A 133 -29.28 28.60 26.79
N ALA A 134 -28.27 28.60 27.67
CA ALA A 134 -27.80 29.80 28.34
C ALA A 134 -27.10 30.76 27.36
N PRO A 135 -27.11 32.09 27.60
CA PRO A 135 -26.22 32.99 26.89
C PRO A 135 -24.77 32.70 27.31
N VAL A 136 -23.83 32.71 26.35
CA VAL A 136 -22.41 32.61 26.66
C VAL A 136 -21.97 33.84 27.45
N SER A 137 -21.27 33.63 28.56
CA SER A 137 -20.64 34.68 29.36
C SER A 137 -19.28 34.23 29.84
N ALA A 138 -18.38 35.17 30.15
CA ALA A 138 -17.03 34.84 30.65
C ALA A 138 -17.04 33.96 31.91
N GLY A 139 -18.08 34.09 32.77
CA GLY A 139 -18.24 33.26 33.96
C GLY A 139 -18.71 31.83 33.67
N LEU A 140 -19.48 31.62 32.60
CA LEU A 140 -20.00 30.29 32.22
C LEU A 140 -19.04 29.50 31.33
N THR A 141 -18.20 30.18 30.55
CA THR A 141 -17.26 29.53 29.62
C THR A 141 -16.44 28.40 30.26
N PRO A 142 -15.86 28.54 31.47
CA PRO A 142 -15.14 27.44 32.13
C PRO A 142 -16.02 26.21 32.41
N LEU A 143 -17.26 26.45 32.85
CA LEU A 143 -18.23 25.40 33.15
C LEU A 143 -18.67 24.66 31.89
N LEU A 144 -18.92 25.38 30.79
CA LEU A 144 -19.30 24.79 29.51
C LEU A 144 -18.18 23.89 28.95
N TRP A 145 -16.92 24.35 29.03
CA TRP A 145 -15.78 23.51 28.65
C TRP A 145 -15.65 22.26 29.53
N GLN A 146 -15.88 22.38 30.84
CA GLN A 146 -15.87 21.23 31.73
C GLN A 146 -16.94 20.18 31.37
N LEU A 147 -18.11 20.63 30.90
CA LEU A 147 -19.17 19.74 30.41
C LEU A 147 -18.76 19.02 29.12
N VAL A 148 -18.13 19.72 28.19
CA VAL A 148 -17.60 19.14 26.95
C VAL A 148 -16.50 18.11 27.24
N GLU A 149 -15.61 18.38 28.18
CA GLU A 149 -14.48 17.50 28.53
C GLU A 149 -14.92 16.26 29.34
N ARG A 150 -16.01 16.35 30.11
CA ARG A 150 -16.52 15.25 30.95
C ARG A 150 -17.63 14.43 30.29
N GLY A 151 -18.31 14.95 29.27
CA GLY A 151 -19.37 14.24 28.56
C GLY A 151 -18.82 13.00 27.86
N GLN A 152 -19.57 11.89 27.91
CA GLN A 152 -19.18 10.63 27.27
C GLN A 152 -19.83 10.46 25.89
N GLU A 153 -21.02 11.03 25.68
CA GLU A 153 -21.77 10.89 24.44
C GLU A 153 -21.76 12.19 23.61
N THR A 154 -21.78 12.06 22.28
CA THR A 154 -21.83 13.18 21.33
C THR A 154 -23.00 14.13 21.61
N ALA A 155 -24.19 13.56 21.86
CA ALA A 155 -25.42 14.30 22.11
C ALA A 155 -25.35 15.16 23.38
N GLU A 156 -24.54 14.77 24.37
CA GLU A 156 -24.32 15.58 25.56
C GLU A 156 -23.35 16.74 25.31
N ARG A 157 -22.35 16.55 24.45
CA ARG A 157 -21.22 17.48 24.28
C ARG A 157 -21.52 18.56 23.23
N LEU A 158 -22.16 18.18 22.13
CA LEU A 158 -22.35 19.01 20.95
C LEU A 158 -23.14 20.30 21.19
N PRO A 159 -24.21 20.33 22.01
CA PRO A 159 -24.94 21.57 22.31
C PRO A 159 -24.04 22.64 22.95
N TYR A 160 -23.18 22.24 23.89
CA TYR A 160 -22.27 23.16 24.57
C TYR A 160 -21.13 23.62 23.65
N LEU A 161 -20.64 22.76 22.75
CA LEU A 161 -19.66 23.15 21.74
C LEU A 161 -20.22 24.20 20.78
N ARG A 162 -21.44 24.02 20.28
CA ARG A 162 -22.12 25.01 19.42
C ARG A 162 -22.32 26.34 20.13
N GLN A 163 -22.60 26.30 21.42
CA GLN A 163 -22.69 27.48 22.27
C GLN A 163 -21.32 28.15 22.43
N LEU A 164 -20.28 27.39 22.77
CA LEU A 164 -18.90 27.89 22.87
C LEU A 164 -18.36 28.46 21.54
N ALA A 165 -18.87 28.00 20.40
CA ALA A 165 -18.51 28.51 19.08
C ALA A 165 -18.95 29.97 18.86
N THR A 166 -19.94 30.46 19.61
CA THR A 166 -20.36 31.88 19.58
C THR A 166 -19.60 32.75 20.57
N ALA A 167 -18.68 32.19 21.36
CA ALA A 167 -17.86 32.92 22.32
C ALA A 167 -16.73 33.71 21.64
N GLU A 168 -16.17 34.69 22.35
CA GLU A 168 -14.98 35.40 21.88
C GLU A 168 -13.77 34.45 21.80
N MET A 169 -13.06 34.49 20.67
CA MET A 169 -11.95 33.60 20.37
C MET A 169 -10.63 34.09 21.01
N THR A 170 -10.54 33.99 22.33
CA THR A 170 -9.31 34.32 23.08
C THR A 170 -8.19 33.30 22.82
N PRO A 171 -6.90 33.63 23.08
CA PRO A 171 -5.80 32.67 22.92
C PRO A 171 -5.98 31.36 23.71
N GLN A 172 -6.58 31.44 24.91
CA GLN A 172 -6.92 30.25 25.70
C GLN A 172 -8.03 29.42 25.06
N ALA A 173 -9.02 30.07 24.42
CA ALA A 173 -10.07 29.39 23.68
C ALA A 173 -9.50 28.68 22.45
N VAL A 174 -8.62 29.34 21.68
CA VAL A 174 -7.92 28.72 20.54
C VAL A 174 -7.17 27.47 20.97
N ALA A 175 -6.43 27.52 22.09
CA ALA A 175 -5.71 26.36 22.62
C ALA A 175 -6.63 25.21 23.07
N ARG A 176 -7.86 25.50 23.51
CA ARG A 176 -8.86 24.47 23.82
C ARG A 176 -9.43 23.87 22.53
N TRP A 177 -9.84 24.70 21.59
CA TRP A 177 -10.36 24.26 20.28
C TRP A 177 -9.34 23.42 19.50
N LYS A 178 -8.05 23.79 19.51
CA LYS A 178 -6.97 22.99 18.91
C LYS A 178 -6.84 21.60 19.53
N ARG A 179 -7.12 21.43 20.83
CA ARG A 179 -7.16 20.12 21.48
C ARG A 179 -8.42 19.35 21.08
N THR A 180 -9.57 20.01 21.04
CA THR A 180 -10.84 19.42 20.59
C THR A 180 -10.82 19.01 19.11
N ALA A 181 -10.00 19.63 18.28
CA ALA A 181 -9.79 19.24 16.90
C ALA A 181 -9.18 17.82 16.74
N ALA A 182 -8.65 17.22 17.80
CA ALA A 182 -8.15 15.84 17.81
C ALA A 182 -9.05 14.88 18.62
N ASP A 183 -10.29 15.27 18.89
CA ASP A 183 -11.23 14.46 19.67
C ASP A 183 -11.55 13.14 18.95
N PRO A 184 -11.70 11.99 19.65
CA PRO A 184 -12.09 10.73 19.02
C PRO A 184 -13.48 10.80 18.36
N ASP A 185 -14.38 11.62 18.89
CA ASP A 185 -15.73 11.79 18.34
C ASP A 185 -15.70 12.59 17.02
N PRO A 186 -16.20 12.02 15.90
CA PRO A 186 -16.16 12.66 14.59
C PRO A 186 -16.92 14.00 14.50
N GLU A 187 -18.08 14.11 15.14
CA GLU A 187 -18.91 15.33 15.04
C GLU A 187 -18.32 16.45 15.89
N VAL A 188 -17.79 16.11 17.07
CA VAL A 188 -17.07 17.05 17.95
C VAL A 188 -15.82 17.57 17.23
N ARG A 189 -15.04 16.67 16.65
CA ARG A 189 -13.84 16.99 15.88
C ARG A 189 -14.16 17.89 14.68
N ALA A 190 -15.17 17.53 13.88
CA ALA A 190 -15.58 18.31 12.71
C ALA A 190 -16.05 19.73 13.10
N THR A 191 -16.80 19.85 14.20
CA THR A 191 -17.27 21.15 14.71
C THR A 191 -16.10 22.05 15.12
N ALA A 192 -15.11 21.50 15.84
CA ALA A 192 -13.91 22.23 16.24
C ALA A 192 -13.08 22.68 15.04
N LEU A 193 -12.87 21.78 14.08
CA LEU A 193 -12.08 22.06 12.88
C LEU A 193 -12.72 23.15 12.00
N LYS A 194 -14.04 23.10 11.77
CA LYS A 194 -14.77 24.14 11.00
C LYS A 194 -14.63 25.51 11.66
N LEU A 195 -14.83 25.59 12.97
CA LEU A 195 -14.70 26.85 13.69
C LEU A 195 -13.28 27.42 13.62
N LEU A 196 -12.26 26.58 13.80
CA LEU A 196 -10.86 26.99 13.67
C LEU A 196 -10.53 27.46 12.26
N ALA A 197 -11.04 26.77 11.24
CA ALA A 197 -10.89 27.14 9.84
C ALA A 197 -11.54 28.50 9.50
N ASP A 198 -12.68 28.82 10.11
CA ASP A 198 -13.40 30.08 9.88
C ASP A 198 -12.78 31.27 10.62
N THR A 199 -12.21 31.04 11.80
CA THR A 199 -11.79 32.11 12.72
C THR A 199 -10.29 32.36 12.73
N VAL A 200 -9.48 31.31 12.82
CA VAL A 200 -8.01 31.38 12.98
C VAL A 200 -7.28 30.34 12.10
N PRO A 201 -7.53 30.32 10.78
CA PRO A 201 -7.02 29.26 9.91
C PRO A 201 -5.49 29.18 9.85
N ASP A 202 -4.78 30.31 9.94
CA ASP A 202 -3.31 30.33 9.92
C ASP A 202 -2.70 29.69 11.17
N GLU A 203 -3.26 30.00 12.34
CA GLU A 203 -2.78 29.44 13.61
C GLU A 203 -3.14 27.96 13.74
N ALA A 204 -4.26 27.53 13.15
CA ALA A 204 -4.79 26.17 13.25
C ALA A 204 -4.39 25.27 12.07
N ALA A 205 -3.57 25.75 11.14
CA ALA A 205 -3.26 25.04 9.90
C ALA A 205 -2.72 23.63 10.16
N ASP A 206 -1.84 23.44 11.15
CA ASP A 206 -1.27 22.12 11.46
C ASP A 206 -2.33 21.13 11.98
N GLN A 207 -3.26 21.61 12.81
CA GLN A 207 -4.38 20.78 13.27
C GLN A 207 -5.29 20.39 12.12
N ILE A 208 -5.58 21.33 11.21
CA ILE A 208 -6.44 21.08 10.05
C ILE A 208 -5.79 20.08 9.10
N VAL A 209 -4.51 20.25 8.77
CA VAL A 209 -3.73 19.33 7.91
C VAL A 209 -3.70 17.93 8.51
N ASN A 210 -3.38 17.79 9.79
CA ASN A 210 -3.28 16.48 10.46
C ASN A 210 -4.61 15.72 10.54
N GLN A 211 -5.74 16.43 10.43
CA GLN A 211 -7.09 15.85 10.57
C GLN A 211 -7.84 15.72 9.25
N LEU A 212 -7.27 16.21 8.14
CA LEU A 212 -7.91 16.20 6.83
C LEU A 212 -8.33 14.79 6.36
N ALA A 213 -7.61 13.77 6.80
CA ALA A 213 -7.86 12.36 6.48
C ALA A 213 -8.96 11.70 7.34
N PHE A 214 -9.39 12.34 8.43
CA PHE A 214 -10.24 11.72 9.46
C PHE A 214 -11.60 12.42 9.59
N VAL A 215 -12.00 13.20 8.60
CA VAL A 215 -13.26 13.94 8.57
C VAL A 215 -14.15 13.48 7.41
N ASP A 216 -15.45 13.73 7.52
CA ASP A 216 -16.39 13.51 6.42
C ASP A 216 -16.10 14.43 5.22
N TYR A 217 -16.64 14.08 4.05
CA TYR A 217 -16.39 14.77 2.79
C TYR A 217 -16.78 16.26 2.82
N ASP A 218 -17.92 16.62 3.41
CA ASP A 218 -18.39 18.01 3.46
C ASP A 218 -17.47 18.86 4.34
N THR A 219 -17.08 18.32 5.49
CA THR A 219 -16.08 18.94 6.35
C THR A 219 -14.74 19.05 5.62
N GLN A 220 -14.31 18.02 4.90
CA GLN A 220 -13.07 18.03 4.14
C GLN A 220 -13.04 19.16 3.10
N GLN A 221 -14.12 19.37 2.33
CA GLN A 221 -14.19 20.48 1.36
C GLN A 221 -14.06 21.84 2.04
N HIS A 222 -14.75 22.06 3.16
CA HIS A 222 -14.64 23.30 3.94
C HIS A 222 -13.20 23.56 4.41
N LEU A 223 -12.52 22.52 4.89
CA LEU A 223 -11.13 22.62 5.33
C LEU A 223 -10.17 22.88 4.17
N ILE A 224 -10.41 22.27 3.00
CA ILE A 224 -9.63 22.51 1.77
C ILE A 224 -9.69 23.99 1.38
N GLU A 225 -10.88 24.59 1.36
CA GLU A 225 -11.04 26.01 1.02
C GLU A 225 -10.30 26.93 2.00
N ALA A 226 -10.33 26.61 3.29
CA ALA A 226 -9.60 27.36 4.31
C ALA A 226 -8.09 27.21 4.13
N LEU A 227 -7.59 25.98 3.94
CA LEU A 227 -6.17 25.70 3.71
C LEU A 227 -5.65 26.35 2.42
N ALA A 228 -6.45 26.41 1.36
CA ALA A 228 -6.11 27.13 0.13
C ALA A 228 -5.87 28.64 0.37
N LYS A 229 -6.70 29.28 1.21
CA LYS A 229 -6.49 30.67 1.62
C LYS A 229 -5.24 30.86 2.49
N VAL A 230 -4.88 29.86 3.30
CA VAL A 230 -3.65 29.86 4.10
C VAL A 230 -2.43 29.67 3.20
N ALA A 231 -2.47 28.72 2.27
CA ALA A 231 -1.40 28.43 1.32
C ALA A 231 -1.03 29.67 0.49
N ARG A 232 -2.04 30.42 0.00
CA ARG A 232 -1.85 31.70 -0.70
C ARG A 232 -1.10 32.75 0.12
N ARG A 233 -1.31 32.80 1.44
CA ARG A 233 -0.70 33.81 2.33
C ARG A 233 0.68 33.41 2.83
N GLN A 234 0.89 32.13 3.15
CA GLN A 234 2.14 31.62 3.71
C GLN A 234 3.18 31.25 2.63
N GLY A 235 2.75 31.09 1.38
CA GLY A 235 3.64 30.82 0.26
C GLY A 235 4.37 29.47 0.37
N PRO A 236 5.52 29.29 -0.31
CA PRO A 236 6.15 27.98 -0.54
C PRO A 236 6.49 27.18 0.73
N ALA A 237 6.71 27.85 1.86
CA ALA A 237 7.00 27.19 3.14
C ALA A 237 5.84 26.33 3.65
N PHE A 238 4.62 26.56 3.16
CA PHE A 238 3.45 25.76 3.52
C PHE A 238 3.40 24.40 2.80
N ILE A 239 4.09 24.29 1.66
CA ILE A 239 4.13 23.08 0.82
C ILE A 239 4.65 21.89 1.64
N ASP A 240 5.73 22.09 2.40
CA ASP A 240 6.39 21.03 3.17
C ASP A 240 5.47 20.42 4.25
N ARG A 241 4.42 21.14 4.68
CA ARG A 241 3.40 20.64 5.61
C ARG A 241 2.37 19.74 4.94
N LEU A 242 2.09 19.97 3.66
CA LEU A 242 1.09 19.24 2.87
C LEU A 242 1.67 18.01 2.18
N LEU A 243 2.96 18.04 1.81
CA LEU A 243 3.63 16.95 1.11
C LEU A 243 3.48 15.57 1.79
N PRO A 244 3.60 15.42 3.12
CA PRO A 244 3.39 14.12 3.78
C PRO A 244 2.03 13.47 3.49
N LEU A 245 0.98 14.26 3.25
CA LEU A 245 -0.36 13.76 2.92
C LEU A 245 -0.44 13.17 1.50
N MET A 246 0.50 13.49 0.62
CA MET A 246 0.60 12.86 -0.72
C MET A 246 0.94 11.37 -0.64
N ALA A 247 1.48 10.89 0.49
CA ALA A 247 1.71 9.48 0.75
C ALA A 247 0.43 8.70 1.12
N SER A 248 -0.71 9.38 1.30
CA SER A 248 -1.96 8.75 1.70
C SER A 248 -2.43 7.71 0.68
N GLY A 249 -2.98 6.60 1.17
CA GLY A 249 -3.62 5.58 0.34
C GLY A 249 -4.89 6.08 -0.35
N GLU A 250 -5.56 7.09 0.21
CA GLU A 250 -6.82 7.61 -0.31
C GLU A 250 -6.61 8.66 -1.41
N ALA A 251 -7.19 8.42 -2.58
CA ALA A 251 -7.07 9.33 -3.73
C ALA A 251 -7.65 10.73 -3.44
N GLY A 252 -8.78 10.81 -2.72
CA GLY A 252 -9.43 12.07 -2.39
C GLY A 252 -8.54 13.02 -1.57
N ILE A 253 -7.70 12.49 -0.67
CA ILE A 253 -6.75 13.29 0.11
C ILE A 253 -5.64 13.83 -0.79
N ARG A 254 -5.11 13.02 -1.71
CA ARG A 254 -4.06 13.46 -2.64
C ARG A 254 -4.57 14.54 -3.59
N SER A 255 -5.76 14.35 -4.18
CA SER A 255 -6.38 15.37 -5.03
C SER A 255 -6.72 16.65 -4.24
N ALA A 256 -7.11 16.53 -2.97
CA ALA A 256 -7.33 17.68 -2.08
C ALA A 256 -6.03 18.48 -1.84
N VAL A 257 -4.92 17.79 -1.57
CA VAL A 257 -3.61 18.44 -1.40
C VAL A 257 -3.19 19.15 -2.68
N ILE A 258 -3.32 18.51 -3.84
CA ILE A 258 -2.98 19.14 -5.13
C ILE A 258 -3.84 20.39 -5.35
N LYS A 259 -5.15 20.35 -5.07
CA LYS A 259 -6.03 21.54 -5.17
C LYS A 259 -5.56 22.69 -4.29
N ILE A 260 -5.16 22.43 -3.05
CA ILE A 260 -4.63 23.45 -2.13
C ILE A 260 -3.33 24.05 -2.69
N LEU A 261 -2.46 23.18 -3.20
CA LEU A 261 -1.18 23.55 -3.77
C LEU A 261 -1.34 24.41 -5.04
N LEU A 262 -2.28 24.08 -5.92
CA LEU A 262 -2.54 24.81 -7.18
C LEU A 262 -3.02 26.25 -7.01
N GLU A 263 -3.55 26.61 -5.84
CA GLU A 263 -3.95 27.98 -5.51
C GLU A 263 -2.75 28.90 -5.22
N MET A 264 -1.52 28.37 -5.21
CA MET A 264 -0.30 29.13 -4.99
C MET A 264 0.28 29.65 -6.33
N ASP A 265 0.81 30.88 -6.33
CA ASP A 265 1.28 31.53 -7.55
C ASP A 265 2.52 30.86 -8.19
N ASN A 266 3.43 30.29 -7.39
CA ASN A 266 4.68 29.70 -7.88
C ASN A 266 4.56 28.18 -8.10
N ARG A 267 3.92 27.81 -9.21
CA ARG A 267 3.69 26.41 -9.60
C ARG A 267 4.98 25.65 -9.95
N HIS A 268 6.01 26.33 -10.45
CA HIS A 268 7.32 25.74 -10.76
C HIS A 268 7.99 25.17 -9.50
N GLU A 269 8.13 26.00 -8.46
CA GLU A 269 8.72 25.61 -7.17
C GLU A 269 7.90 24.50 -6.49
N LEU A 270 6.58 24.52 -6.68
CA LEU A 270 5.68 23.52 -6.14
C LEU A 270 5.92 22.14 -6.73
N VAL A 271 5.95 22.02 -8.06
CA VAL A 271 6.24 20.75 -8.73
C VAL A 271 7.64 20.29 -8.36
N LYS A 272 8.63 21.19 -8.32
CA LYS A 272 10.01 20.86 -7.94
C LYS A 272 10.11 20.25 -6.53
N ARG A 273 9.49 20.87 -5.52
CA ARG A 273 9.48 20.34 -4.14
C ARG A 273 8.74 19.01 -4.04
N TYR A 274 7.63 18.90 -4.75
CA TYR A 274 6.85 17.68 -4.81
C TYR A 274 7.66 16.52 -5.40
N LEU A 275 8.34 16.73 -6.54
CA LEU A 275 9.21 15.74 -7.17
C LEU A 275 10.32 15.28 -6.21
N LYS A 276 11.00 16.23 -5.54
CA LYS A 276 12.03 15.90 -4.54
C LYS A 276 11.47 15.08 -3.38
N PHE A 277 10.28 15.42 -2.91
CA PHE A 277 9.61 14.64 -1.85
C PHE A 277 9.19 13.24 -2.33
N SER A 278 8.77 13.08 -3.58
CA SER A 278 8.36 11.79 -4.14
C SER A 278 9.44 10.70 -4.04
N LYS A 279 10.73 11.09 -4.04
CA LYS A 279 11.88 10.20 -3.80
C LYS A 279 11.92 9.60 -2.40
N THR A 280 11.34 10.29 -1.42
CA THR A 280 11.25 9.81 -0.03
C THR A 280 10.14 8.78 0.17
N LEU A 281 9.26 8.62 -0.83
CA LEU A 281 8.14 7.69 -0.78
C LEU A 281 8.55 6.30 -1.28
N ALA A 282 7.94 5.26 -0.71
CA ALA A 282 8.03 3.91 -1.27
C ALA A 282 7.48 3.88 -2.71
N GLY A 283 8.01 3.03 -3.60
CA GLY A 283 7.66 3.01 -5.03
C GLY A 283 6.16 3.03 -5.31
N TRP A 284 5.38 2.16 -4.67
CA TRP A 284 3.92 2.14 -4.84
C TRP A 284 3.20 3.42 -4.36
N ALA A 285 3.74 4.12 -3.36
CA ALA A 285 3.18 5.36 -2.83
C ALA A 285 3.58 6.54 -3.73
N ARG A 286 4.82 6.52 -4.24
CA ARG A 286 5.31 7.44 -5.26
C ARG A 286 4.45 7.34 -6.51
N ASP A 287 4.27 6.15 -7.07
CA ASP A 287 3.52 5.96 -8.32
C ASP A 287 2.08 6.45 -8.18
N ARG A 288 1.39 6.13 -7.07
CA ARG A 288 0.04 6.66 -6.79
C ARG A 288 0.00 8.17 -6.63
N ALA A 289 1.03 8.75 -6.00
CA ALA A 289 1.11 10.18 -5.82
C ALA A 289 1.32 10.87 -7.18
N LEU A 290 2.22 10.35 -8.02
CA LEU A 290 2.48 10.83 -9.38
C LEU A 290 1.24 10.68 -10.27
N ASP A 291 0.56 9.53 -10.22
CA ASP A 291 -0.70 9.28 -10.94
C ASP A 291 -1.78 10.31 -10.59
N SER A 292 -1.82 10.77 -9.33
CA SER A 292 -2.81 11.76 -8.89
C SER A 292 -2.57 13.15 -9.51
N MET A 293 -1.37 13.43 -10.00
CA MET A 293 -1.10 14.66 -10.76
C MET A 293 -1.77 14.66 -12.12
N ARG A 294 -2.04 13.48 -12.72
CA ARG A 294 -2.67 13.35 -14.04
C ARG A 294 -4.01 14.07 -14.13
N GLU A 295 -4.79 14.05 -13.06
CA GLU A 295 -6.09 14.75 -12.96
C GLU A 295 -5.95 16.28 -13.12
N PHE A 296 -4.75 16.83 -12.94
CA PHE A 296 -4.45 18.26 -12.92
C PHE A 296 -3.46 18.68 -14.02
N GLY A 297 -3.36 17.89 -15.11
CA GLY A 297 -2.42 18.12 -16.20
C GLY A 297 -2.48 19.54 -16.79
N GLU A 298 -3.68 20.12 -16.97
CA GLU A 298 -3.83 21.47 -17.55
C GLU A 298 -3.01 22.55 -16.80
N ASP A 299 -2.94 22.44 -15.47
CA ASP A 299 -2.24 23.41 -14.62
C ASP A 299 -0.76 23.07 -14.38
N LEU A 300 -0.38 21.80 -14.53
CA LEU A 300 0.92 21.27 -14.13
C LEU A 300 1.86 20.97 -15.30
N VAL A 301 1.36 20.90 -16.54
CA VAL A 301 2.19 20.63 -17.73
C VAL A 301 3.27 21.69 -17.92
N GLU A 302 2.92 22.98 -17.98
CA GLU A 302 3.90 24.05 -18.23
C GLU A 302 4.99 24.12 -17.15
N PRO A 303 4.67 24.12 -15.85
CA PRO A 303 5.68 24.07 -14.79
C PRO A 303 6.58 22.82 -14.86
N THR A 304 6.04 21.68 -15.30
CA THR A 304 6.82 20.44 -15.41
C THR A 304 7.73 20.44 -16.64
N ILE A 305 7.30 21.05 -17.75
CA ILE A 305 8.14 21.27 -18.94
C ILE A 305 9.35 22.13 -18.57
N GLU A 306 9.16 23.21 -17.82
CA GLU A 306 10.27 24.07 -17.37
C GLU A 306 11.31 23.28 -16.54
N LEU A 307 10.88 22.28 -15.77
CA LEU A 307 11.77 21.43 -14.95
C LEU A 307 12.54 20.40 -15.76
N LEU A 308 12.17 20.12 -17.01
CA LEU A 308 12.98 19.29 -17.92
C LEU A 308 14.30 19.99 -18.30
N SER A 309 14.38 21.32 -18.15
CA SER A 309 15.60 22.10 -18.37
C SER A 309 16.29 22.52 -17.05
N ASP A 310 15.92 21.92 -15.91
CA ASP A 310 16.51 22.27 -14.61
C ASP A 310 18.03 21.99 -14.58
N PRO A 311 18.85 22.86 -13.96
CA PRO A 311 20.28 22.60 -13.81
C PRO A 311 20.59 21.31 -13.03
N ASP A 312 19.68 20.89 -12.15
CA ASP A 312 19.80 19.66 -11.36
C ASP A 312 19.35 18.44 -12.19
N GLU A 313 20.29 17.55 -12.53
CA GLU A 313 20.02 16.38 -13.39
C GLU A 313 18.99 15.44 -12.79
N GLU A 314 18.98 15.30 -11.46
CA GLU A 314 18.00 14.48 -10.77
C GLU A 314 16.59 15.05 -10.91
N VAL A 315 16.46 16.39 -10.92
CA VAL A 315 15.17 17.06 -11.12
C VAL A 315 14.67 16.83 -12.53
N ARG A 316 15.54 16.89 -13.54
CA ARG A 316 15.17 16.57 -14.94
C ARG A 316 14.66 15.14 -15.06
N ALA A 317 15.33 14.17 -14.44
CA ALA A 317 14.90 12.76 -14.46
C ALA A 317 13.54 12.53 -13.79
N LEU A 318 13.30 13.18 -12.64
CA LEU A 318 12.02 13.10 -11.94
C LEU A 318 10.89 13.79 -12.71
N ALA A 319 11.17 14.96 -13.31
CA ALA A 319 10.21 15.65 -14.17
C ALA A 319 9.85 14.77 -15.36
N LEU A 320 10.82 14.08 -15.94
CA LEU A 320 10.63 13.16 -17.07
C LEU A 320 9.71 11.97 -16.74
N ALA A 321 9.81 11.43 -15.51
CA ALA A 321 8.92 10.39 -15.04
C ALA A 321 7.46 10.87 -14.89
N VAL A 322 7.24 12.16 -14.62
CA VAL A 322 5.89 12.73 -14.44
C VAL A 322 5.27 13.16 -15.76
N VAL A 323 6.05 13.73 -16.68
CA VAL A 323 5.51 14.19 -17.98
C VAL A 323 4.94 13.06 -18.83
N GLY A 324 5.42 11.82 -18.68
CA GLY A 324 4.83 10.65 -19.32
C GLY A 324 3.34 10.45 -18.95
N ALA A 325 2.89 10.96 -17.81
CA ALA A 325 1.50 10.87 -17.38
C ALA A 325 0.58 11.95 -18.00
N PHE A 326 1.12 13.05 -18.54
CA PHE A 326 0.32 14.21 -18.93
C PHE A 326 -0.26 14.17 -20.35
N GLU A 327 0.13 13.23 -21.21
CA GLU A 327 -0.37 13.07 -22.60
C GLU A 327 -0.45 14.40 -23.40
N ASP A 328 0.38 15.41 -23.07
CA ASP A 328 0.39 16.73 -23.71
C ASP A 328 1.55 16.88 -24.72
N PRO A 329 1.28 17.14 -26.02
CA PRO A 329 2.31 17.27 -27.05
C PRO A 329 3.32 18.41 -26.85
N ARG A 330 3.04 19.40 -25.99
CA ARG A 330 3.97 20.50 -25.67
C ARG A 330 5.25 20.02 -24.99
N ILE A 331 5.24 18.83 -24.41
CA ILE A 331 6.36 18.20 -23.70
C ILE A 331 7.45 17.74 -24.68
N ILE A 332 7.07 17.35 -25.89
CA ILE A 332 7.94 16.67 -26.86
C ILE A 332 9.23 17.45 -27.18
N PRO A 333 9.21 18.76 -27.47
CA PRO A 333 10.44 19.50 -27.78
C PRO A 333 11.46 19.46 -26.62
N ALA A 334 11.01 19.66 -25.39
CA ALA A 334 11.87 19.61 -24.21
C ALA A 334 12.44 18.20 -23.96
N THR A 335 11.64 17.16 -24.19
CA THR A 335 12.12 15.77 -24.08
C THR A 335 13.10 15.40 -25.21
N VAL A 336 12.94 15.94 -26.42
CA VAL A 336 13.90 15.74 -27.52
C VAL A 336 15.28 16.30 -27.17
N GLU A 337 15.35 17.46 -26.50
CA GLU A 337 16.63 18.03 -26.04
C GLU A 337 17.36 17.09 -25.07
N LEU A 338 16.61 16.35 -24.24
CA LEU A 338 17.17 15.40 -23.27
C LEU A 338 17.79 14.14 -23.90
N LEU A 339 17.51 13.84 -25.17
CA LEU A 339 18.24 12.79 -25.91
C LEU A 339 19.73 13.13 -26.09
N GLY A 340 20.12 14.40 -25.91
CA GLY A 340 21.51 14.86 -25.94
C GLY A 340 22.15 15.06 -24.56
N ALA A 341 21.49 14.65 -23.47
CA ALA A 341 22.01 14.84 -22.12
C ALA A 341 23.30 14.03 -21.86
N ASP A 342 24.18 14.52 -20.97
CA ASP A 342 25.42 13.83 -20.60
C ASP A 342 25.14 12.48 -19.90
N ASP A 343 24.10 12.44 -19.06
CA ASP A 343 23.66 11.24 -18.35
C ASP A 343 22.93 10.24 -19.27
N TRP A 344 23.44 9.01 -19.33
CA TRP A 344 22.91 7.95 -20.20
C TRP A 344 21.50 7.48 -19.81
N TRP A 345 21.18 7.48 -18.51
CA TRP A 345 19.89 7.05 -17.99
C TRP A 345 18.80 8.05 -18.37
N LEU A 346 19.11 9.35 -18.29
CA LEU A 346 18.23 10.43 -18.71
C LEU A 346 17.93 10.35 -20.21
N ARG A 347 18.93 10.03 -21.04
CA ARG A 347 18.73 9.82 -22.49
C ARG A 347 17.80 8.63 -22.79
N ILE A 348 17.95 7.51 -22.07
CA ILE A 348 17.07 6.34 -22.20
C ILE A 348 15.63 6.69 -21.81
N CYS A 349 15.45 7.35 -20.67
CA CYS A 349 14.14 7.77 -20.20
C CYS A 349 13.47 8.73 -21.20
N ALA A 350 14.26 9.60 -21.84
CA ALA A 350 13.75 10.54 -22.84
C ALA A 350 13.28 9.78 -24.09
N ALA A 351 14.05 8.79 -24.55
CA ALA A 351 13.66 7.95 -25.67
C ALA A 351 12.38 7.15 -25.40
N ASP A 352 12.25 6.54 -24.22
CA ASP A 352 11.04 5.79 -23.85
C ASP A 352 9.82 6.71 -23.77
N THR A 353 9.96 7.87 -23.11
CA THR A 353 8.90 8.88 -22.96
C THR A 353 8.41 9.35 -24.33
N LEU A 354 9.31 9.67 -25.27
CA LEU A 354 8.95 10.06 -26.64
C LEU A 354 8.21 8.94 -27.39
N GLY A 355 8.56 7.68 -27.13
CA GLY A 355 7.85 6.52 -27.67
C GLY A 355 6.44 6.36 -27.11
N GLN A 356 6.21 6.70 -25.83
CA GLN A 356 4.89 6.66 -25.20
C GLN A 356 3.93 7.71 -25.77
N PHE A 357 4.44 8.91 -26.09
CA PHE A 357 3.64 9.96 -26.73
C PHE A 357 3.11 9.56 -28.11
N ASN A 358 3.76 8.60 -28.78
CA ASN A 358 3.30 8.07 -30.07
C ASN A 358 3.14 9.15 -31.17
N GLU A 359 4.03 10.15 -31.18
CA GLU A 359 3.91 11.35 -32.03
C GLU A 359 4.97 11.37 -33.16
N PRO A 360 4.60 11.59 -34.43
CA PRO A 360 5.53 11.59 -35.56
C PRO A 360 6.65 12.64 -35.47
N ARG A 361 6.48 13.69 -34.66
CA ARG A 361 7.47 14.76 -34.49
C ARG A 361 8.76 14.28 -33.82
N SER A 362 8.69 13.20 -33.05
CA SER A 362 9.83 12.62 -32.32
C SER A 362 10.69 11.68 -33.17
N VAL A 363 10.21 11.29 -34.35
CA VAL A 363 10.80 10.23 -35.19
C VAL A 363 12.20 10.58 -35.64
N ASP A 364 12.43 11.81 -36.10
CA ASP A 364 13.75 12.22 -36.62
C ASP A 364 14.80 12.23 -35.50
N ALA A 365 14.41 12.68 -34.30
CA ALA A 365 15.27 12.71 -33.12
C ALA A 365 15.60 11.29 -32.61
N LEU A 366 14.58 10.42 -32.48
CA LEU A 366 14.76 9.02 -32.09
C LEU A 366 15.59 8.25 -33.14
N THR A 367 15.42 8.57 -34.43
CA THR A 367 16.21 7.97 -35.52
C THR A 367 17.68 8.35 -35.43
N ALA A 368 18.00 9.58 -35.00
CA ALA A 368 19.37 9.98 -34.71
C ALA A 368 19.92 9.27 -33.46
N ALA A 369 19.09 9.07 -32.43
CA ALA A 369 19.47 8.38 -31.19
C ALA A 369 19.82 6.89 -31.38
N LEU A 370 19.48 6.27 -32.52
CA LEU A 370 19.92 4.91 -32.87
C LEU A 370 21.45 4.77 -32.96
N ASP A 371 22.17 5.87 -33.22
CA ASP A 371 23.63 5.85 -33.29
C ASP A 371 24.26 5.79 -31.87
N ASP A 372 23.55 6.21 -30.82
CA ASP A 372 23.99 6.13 -29.41
C ASP A 372 23.91 4.68 -28.89
N PRO A 373 25.02 4.04 -28.51
CA PRO A 373 25.02 2.66 -28.01
C PRO A 373 24.13 2.42 -26.79
N GLU A 374 24.01 3.39 -25.88
CA GLU A 374 23.26 3.24 -24.62
C GLU A 374 21.75 3.37 -24.85
N VAL A 375 21.35 4.18 -25.84
CA VAL A 375 19.93 4.52 -26.11
C VAL A 375 19.33 3.70 -27.26
N ARG A 376 20.19 3.11 -28.11
CA ARG A 376 19.80 2.40 -29.33
C ARG A 376 18.66 1.40 -29.13
N TRP A 377 18.71 0.60 -28.08
CA TRP A 377 17.66 -0.38 -27.78
C TRP A 377 16.29 0.30 -27.61
N THR A 378 16.22 1.24 -26.66
CA THR A 378 15.00 1.96 -26.33
C THR A 378 14.50 2.80 -27.50
N ALA A 379 15.41 3.38 -28.29
CA ALA A 379 15.07 4.10 -29.50
C ALA A 379 14.43 3.19 -30.57
N VAL A 380 14.89 1.94 -30.74
CA VAL A 380 14.25 0.96 -31.64
C VAL A 380 12.82 0.66 -31.17
N GLU A 381 12.65 0.41 -29.87
CA GLU A 381 11.33 0.12 -29.31
C GLU A 381 10.37 1.31 -29.46
N ALA A 382 10.84 2.52 -29.11
CA ALA A 382 10.08 3.77 -29.22
C ALA A 382 9.66 4.06 -30.68
N LEU A 383 10.58 3.92 -31.63
CA LEU A 383 10.27 4.06 -33.06
C LEU A 383 9.27 3.00 -33.53
N GLY A 384 9.39 1.78 -33.02
CA GLY A 384 8.42 0.71 -33.27
C GLY A 384 7.03 1.09 -32.78
N ARG A 385 6.90 1.62 -31.56
CA ARG A 385 5.60 2.09 -31.02
C ARG A 385 4.98 3.18 -31.91
N ILE A 386 5.79 4.11 -32.42
CA ILE A 386 5.35 5.19 -33.33
C ILE A 386 4.93 4.66 -34.71
N GLY A 387 5.68 3.70 -35.26
CA GLY A 387 5.34 3.05 -36.53
C GLY A 387 5.53 3.94 -37.78
N ASP A 388 6.28 5.04 -37.69
CA ASP A 388 6.50 5.95 -38.81
C ASP A 388 7.53 5.39 -39.83
N PRO A 389 7.17 5.19 -41.11
CA PRO A 389 8.05 4.60 -42.12
C PRO A 389 9.38 5.32 -42.36
N ARG A 390 9.51 6.60 -41.97
CA ARG A 390 10.74 7.40 -42.18
C ARG A 390 11.97 6.81 -41.51
N CYS A 391 11.83 6.05 -40.41
CA CYS A 391 12.96 5.44 -39.70
C CYS A 391 13.38 4.06 -40.25
N LEU A 392 12.57 3.45 -41.13
CA LEU A 392 12.82 2.10 -41.70
C LEU A 392 14.21 1.94 -42.34
N PRO A 393 14.77 2.90 -43.10
CA PRO A 393 16.11 2.76 -43.67
C PRO A 393 17.19 2.57 -42.60
N ARG A 394 17.07 3.27 -41.46
CA ARG A 394 18.01 3.16 -40.34
C ARG A 394 17.80 1.85 -39.57
N LEU A 395 16.56 1.48 -39.27
CA LEU A 395 16.22 0.21 -38.62
C LEU A 395 16.70 -1.00 -39.46
N SER A 396 16.52 -0.95 -40.78
CA SER A 396 17.00 -2.02 -41.67
C SER A 396 18.52 -2.21 -41.64
N LYS A 397 19.30 -1.17 -41.31
CA LYS A 397 20.76 -1.28 -41.15
C LYS A 397 21.11 -2.06 -39.87
N LEU A 398 20.32 -1.86 -38.80
CA LEU A 398 20.49 -2.54 -37.51
C LEU A 398 20.10 -4.02 -37.55
N LEU A 399 19.38 -4.49 -38.58
CA LEU A 399 19.22 -5.93 -38.84
C LEU A 399 20.53 -6.67 -39.13
N ASN A 400 21.65 -5.96 -39.31
CA ASN A 400 22.97 -6.55 -39.41
C ASN A 400 23.89 -6.11 -38.25
N ASP A 401 23.32 -5.61 -37.15
CA ASP A 401 24.09 -5.21 -35.96
C ASP A 401 24.83 -6.43 -35.38
N PRO A 402 26.07 -6.29 -34.89
CA PRO A 402 26.80 -7.40 -34.28
C PRO A 402 26.05 -8.05 -33.11
N ALA A 403 25.29 -7.29 -32.33
CA ALA A 403 24.54 -7.79 -31.18
C ALA A 403 23.23 -8.49 -31.61
N PRO A 404 23.06 -9.82 -31.38
CA PRO A 404 21.84 -10.53 -31.76
C PRO A 404 20.58 -9.99 -31.06
N GLU A 405 20.72 -9.43 -29.87
CA GLU A 405 19.62 -8.88 -29.08
C GLU A 405 19.05 -7.61 -29.73
N VAL A 406 19.91 -6.71 -30.23
CA VAL A 406 19.51 -5.53 -31.01
C VAL A 406 18.81 -5.95 -32.30
N ARG A 407 19.29 -7.01 -32.97
CA ARG A 407 18.63 -7.54 -34.18
C ARG A 407 17.23 -8.08 -33.85
N ILE A 408 17.05 -8.78 -32.74
CA ILE A 408 15.74 -9.27 -32.29
C ILE A 408 14.79 -8.11 -32.01
N GLU A 409 15.26 -7.06 -31.33
CA GLU A 409 14.42 -5.92 -31.01
C GLU A 409 13.95 -5.18 -32.27
N VAL A 410 14.83 -5.02 -33.26
CA VAL A 410 14.44 -4.48 -34.57
C VAL A 410 13.40 -5.38 -35.23
N LEU A 411 13.55 -6.70 -35.18
CA LEU A 411 12.54 -7.64 -35.71
C LEU A 411 11.18 -7.49 -35.01
N LEU A 412 11.16 -7.23 -33.70
CA LEU A 412 9.93 -6.98 -32.92
C LEU A 412 9.26 -5.65 -33.26
N ALA A 413 10.05 -4.64 -33.62
CA ALA A 413 9.54 -3.32 -34.00
C ALA A 413 8.94 -3.31 -35.42
N LEU A 414 9.53 -4.05 -36.36
CA LEU A 414 9.17 -4.04 -37.78
C LEU A 414 7.68 -4.30 -38.13
N PRO A 415 6.94 -5.17 -37.43
CA PRO A 415 5.51 -5.42 -37.69
C PRO A 415 4.59 -4.24 -37.45
N LYS A 416 5.07 -3.25 -36.69
CA LYS A 416 4.31 -2.03 -36.39
C LYS A 416 4.36 -1.02 -37.54
N PHE A 417 5.17 -1.28 -38.57
CA PHE A 417 5.25 -0.46 -39.79
C PHE A 417 4.47 -1.11 -40.93
N ASP A 418 3.49 -0.39 -41.48
CA ASP A 418 2.76 -0.84 -42.67
C ASP A 418 3.56 -0.50 -43.94
N HIS A 419 4.56 -1.32 -44.24
CA HIS A 419 5.45 -1.09 -45.39
C HIS A 419 5.83 -2.40 -46.10
N PRO A 420 5.75 -2.45 -47.46
CA PRO A 420 5.90 -3.70 -48.23
C PRO A 420 7.28 -4.37 -48.06
N LYS A 421 8.35 -3.58 -47.85
CA LYS A 421 9.71 -4.10 -47.61
C LYS A 421 9.91 -4.74 -46.24
N VAL A 422 8.96 -4.61 -45.31
CA VAL A 422 9.07 -5.25 -43.98
C VAL A 422 9.08 -6.77 -44.14
N LEU A 423 8.14 -7.31 -44.93
CA LEU A 423 8.05 -8.74 -45.16
C LEU A 423 9.31 -9.29 -45.84
N GLU A 424 9.83 -8.60 -46.86
CA GLU A 424 11.09 -8.95 -47.52
C GLU A 424 12.28 -8.95 -46.55
N ALA A 425 12.36 -7.95 -45.66
CA ALA A 425 13.42 -7.86 -44.66
C ALA A 425 13.35 -9.00 -43.63
N LEU A 426 12.16 -9.33 -43.14
CA LEU A 426 11.94 -10.44 -42.20
C LEU A 426 12.31 -11.78 -42.85
N GLN A 427 11.91 -12.01 -44.10
CA GLN A 427 12.24 -13.22 -44.86
C GLN A 427 13.75 -13.38 -45.08
N ARG A 428 14.44 -12.28 -45.41
CA ARG A 428 15.90 -12.28 -45.56
C ARG A 428 16.59 -12.69 -44.26
N VAL A 429 16.20 -12.08 -43.13
CA VAL A 429 16.81 -12.38 -41.82
C VAL A 429 16.50 -13.82 -41.38
N ALA A 430 15.27 -14.29 -41.60
CA ALA A 430 14.89 -15.68 -41.32
C ALA A 430 15.75 -16.70 -42.09
N LYS A 431 16.16 -16.38 -43.33
CA LYS A 431 16.98 -17.25 -44.18
C LYS A 431 18.47 -17.19 -43.87
N SER A 432 19.02 -16.01 -43.55
CA SER A 432 20.48 -15.79 -43.58
C SER A 432 21.12 -15.36 -42.25
N ASP A 433 20.37 -15.08 -41.18
CA ASP A 433 20.99 -14.63 -39.92
C ASP A 433 21.84 -15.74 -39.30
N PRO A 434 23.05 -15.47 -38.79
CA PRO A 434 23.89 -16.49 -38.17
C PRO A 434 23.28 -17.08 -36.89
N HIS A 435 22.43 -16.35 -36.16
CA HIS A 435 21.91 -16.76 -34.86
C HIS A 435 20.55 -17.45 -34.95
N ARG A 436 20.43 -18.66 -34.38
CA ARG A 436 19.20 -19.48 -34.45
C ARG A 436 17.97 -18.78 -33.89
N ALA A 437 18.10 -18.11 -32.74
CA ALA A 437 16.97 -17.41 -32.10
C ALA A 437 16.47 -16.23 -32.95
N VAL A 438 17.38 -15.52 -33.63
CA VAL A 438 17.05 -14.39 -34.51
C VAL A 438 16.28 -14.89 -35.74
N ARG A 439 16.73 -16.00 -36.35
CA ARG A 439 16.03 -16.64 -37.47
C ARG A 439 14.62 -17.11 -37.09
N ALA A 440 14.49 -17.79 -35.95
CA ALA A 440 13.20 -18.27 -35.45
C ALA A 440 12.22 -17.11 -35.19
N ARG A 441 12.71 -16.03 -34.56
CA ARG A 441 11.88 -14.86 -34.27
C ARG A 441 11.49 -14.09 -35.53
N ALA A 442 12.40 -13.93 -36.49
CA ALA A 442 12.10 -13.33 -37.79
C ALA A 442 11.03 -14.12 -38.57
N LEU A 443 11.05 -15.45 -38.46
CA LEU A 443 10.09 -16.33 -39.11
C LEU A 443 8.69 -16.20 -38.51
N GLU A 444 8.56 -16.28 -37.19
CA GLU A 444 7.28 -16.12 -36.47
C GLU A 444 6.60 -14.80 -36.86
N ILE A 445 7.39 -13.74 -36.91
CA ILE A 445 6.93 -12.40 -37.23
C ILE A 445 6.58 -12.25 -38.72
N ALA A 446 7.36 -12.86 -39.62
CA ALA A 446 7.05 -12.88 -41.05
C ALA A 446 5.70 -13.56 -41.34
N GLU A 447 5.40 -14.65 -40.65
CA GLU A 447 4.11 -15.35 -40.75
C GLU A 447 2.94 -14.48 -40.27
N GLU A 448 3.13 -13.74 -39.17
CA GLU A 448 2.14 -12.81 -38.65
C GLU A 448 1.84 -11.68 -39.64
N VAL A 449 2.88 -11.04 -40.20
CA VAL A 449 2.76 -9.91 -41.13
C VAL A 449 2.17 -10.35 -42.48
N ALA A 450 2.57 -11.51 -43.01
CA ALA A 450 2.02 -12.06 -44.25
C ALA A 450 0.52 -12.36 -44.13
N ARG A 451 0.07 -12.85 -42.97
CA ARG A 451 -1.35 -13.13 -42.70
C ARG A 451 -2.20 -11.85 -42.68
N ARG A 452 -1.63 -10.73 -42.22
CA ARG A 452 -2.31 -9.42 -42.17
C ARG A 452 -2.42 -8.72 -43.53
N SER A 453 -1.45 -8.92 -44.42
CA SER A 453 -1.28 -8.11 -45.63
C SER A 453 -2.04 -8.59 -46.88
N GLN A 454 -2.84 -9.67 -46.80
CA GLN A 454 -3.55 -10.28 -47.94
C GLN A 454 -2.67 -10.44 -49.22
N SER A 455 -1.37 -10.71 -49.07
CA SER A 455 -0.52 -11.13 -50.19
C SER A 455 -1.06 -12.44 -50.78
N SER A 456 -0.83 -12.66 -52.08
CA SER A 456 -1.39 -13.81 -52.80
C SER A 456 -1.17 -15.12 -52.04
N LEU A 457 -2.21 -15.96 -51.97
CA LEU A 457 -2.18 -17.26 -51.28
C LEU A 457 -1.09 -18.19 -51.84
N GLU A 458 -0.68 -17.99 -53.09
CA GLU A 458 0.37 -18.77 -53.77
C GLU A 458 1.77 -18.42 -53.25
N ASP A 459 2.10 -17.13 -53.06
CA ASP A 459 3.37 -16.73 -52.45
C ASP A 459 3.47 -17.20 -50.99
N ALA A 460 2.35 -17.17 -50.26
CA ALA A 460 2.28 -17.68 -48.88
C ALA A 460 2.40 -19.22 -48.81
N GLU A 461 1.94 -19.95 -49.83
CA GLU A 461 2.09 -21.40 -49.93
C GLU A 461 3.50 -21.83 -50.37
N GLU A 462 4.12 -21.10 -51.31
CA GLU A 462 5.52 -21.28 -51.70
C GLU A 462 6.47 -20.95 -50.54
N LEU A 463 6.22 -19.85 -49.81
CA LEU A 463 6.89 -19.58 -48.55
C LEU A 463 6.63 -20.70 -47.55
N ARG A 464 5.39 -21.16 -47.33
CA ARG A 464 5.10 -22.31 -46.45
C ARG A 464 5.79 -23.60 -46.88
N THR A 465 6.09 -23.80 -48.17
CA THR A 465 6.78 -24.99 -48.68
C THR A 465 8.30 -24.88 -48.61
N GLU A 466 8.89 -23.71 -48.86
CA GLU A 466 10.30 -23.43 -48.51
C GLU A 466 10.52 -23.46 -47.01
N ILE A 467 9.57 -22.93 -46.23
CA ILE A 467 9.50 -23.00 -44.76
C ILE A 467 9.36 -24.45 -44.31
N LYS A 468 8.47 -25.26 -44.89
CA LYS A 468 8.37 -26.70 -44.61
C LYS A 468 9.62 -27.47 -45.01
N LYS A 469 10.37 -27.05 -46.04
CA LYS A 469 11.65 -27.68 -46.39
C LYS A 469 12.77 -27.28 -45.42
N ALA A 470 12.80 -26.02 -44.98
CA ALA A 470 13.73 -25.54 -43.95
C ALA A 470 13.41 -26.14 -42.57
N GLN A 471 12.12 -26.24 -42.22
CA GLN A 471 11.57 -26.87 -41.02
C GLN A 471 11.56 -28.41 -41.10
N ALA A 472 11.50 -29.05 -42.26
CA ALA A 472 11.66 -30.51 -42.36
C ALA A 472 13.09 -30.95 -42.02
N THR A 473 14.05 -30.02 -42.04
CA THR A 473 15.37 -30.19 -41.43
C THR A 473 15.42 -29.80 -39.94
N ALA A 474 14.40 -29.14 -39.39
CA ALA A 474 14.28 -28.75 -37.98
C ALA A 474 12.84 -28.33 -37.61
N GLY A 475 11.99 -29.29 -37.22
CA GLY A 475 10.69 -29.00 -36.60
C GLY A 475 10.86 -28.58 -35.13
N ASP A 476 9.86 -27.92 -34.54
CA ASP A 476 9.86 -27.72 -33.09
C ASP A 476 9.77 -29.08 -32.39
N PRO A 477 10.62 -29.36 -31.38
CA PRO A 477 10.60 -30.62 -30.66
C PRO A 477 9.19 -30.97 -30.17
N LEU A 478 8.75 -32.22 -30.38
CA LEU A 478 7.42 -32.68 -29.92
C LEU A 478 7.22 -32.39 -28.43
N LEU A 479 8.29 -32.53 -27.65
CA LEU A 479 8.30 -32.22 -26.23
C LEU A 479 7.94 -30.75 -25.94
N ASN A 480 8.42 -29.80 -26.73
CA ASN A 480 8.10 -28.37 -26.54
C ASN A 480 6.60 -28.12 -26.70
N THR A 481 5.95 -28.80 -27.64
CA THR A 481 4.50 -28.70 -27.86
C THR A 481 3.72 -29.23 -26.66
N LEU A 482 4.16 -30.36 -26.08
CA LEU A 482 3.55 -30.95 -24.89
C LEU A 482 3.72 -30.06 -23.65
N LEU A 483 4.90 -29.45 -23.50
CA LEU A 483 5.19 -28.49 -22.43
C LEU A 483 4.33 -27.23 -22.54
N ALA A 484 4.19 -26.67 -23.74
CA ALA A 484 3.32 -25.53 -23.99
C ALA A 484 1.85 -25.82 -23.66
N SER A 485 1.35 -26.99 -24.09
CA SER A 485 0.00 -27.45 -23.75
C SER A 485 -0.19 -27.61 -22.24
N THR A 486 0.80 -28.15 -21.54
CA THR A 486 0.77 -28.31 -20.07
C THR A 486 0.60 -26.96 -19.37
N ARG A 487 1.38 -25.95 -19.78
CA ARG A 487 1.28 -24.60 -19.22
C ARG A 487 -0.09 -23.97 -19.51
N ASN A 488 -0.58 -24.07 -20.74
CA ASN A 488 -1.88 -23.50 -21.14
C ASN A 488 -3.06 -24.12 -20.38
N GLN A 489 -2.94 -25.38 -19.95
CA GLN A 489 -3.91 -26.05 -19.08
C GLN A 489 -3.79 -25.66 -17.60
N GLY A 490 -2.84 -24.79 -17.23
CA GLY A 490 -2.61 -24.37 -15.85
C GLY A 490 -2.02 -25.46 -14.94
N CYS A 491 -1.36 -26.46 -15.52
CA CYS A 491 -0.70 -27.53 -14.76
C CYS A 491 0.67 -27.08 -14.24
N SER A 492 1.09 -27.57 -13.07
CA SER A 492 2.34 -27.17 -12.42
C SER A 492 3.55 -27.96 -12.90
N ASP A 493 3.36 -29.25 -13.20
CA ASP A 493 4.44 -30.16 -13.59
C ASP A 493 3.96 -31.07 -14.74
N PHE A 494 4.86 -31.37 -15.67
CA PHE A 494 4.72 -32.37 -16.73
C PHE A 494 5.69 -33.54 -16.46
N HIS A 495 5.21 -34.76 -16.57
CA HIS A 495 5.99 -35.98 -16.39
C HIS A 495 5.96 -36.82 -17.67
N LEU A 496 7.14 -37.14 -18.17
CA LEU A 496 7.38 -38.01 -19.31
C LEU A 496 8.08 -39.28 -18.82
N THR A 497 7.53 -40.45 -19.14
CA THR A 497 8.13 -41.74 -18.77
C THR A 497 7.75 -42.81 -19.80
N VAL A 498 8.60 -43.82 -19.93
CA VAL A 498 8.45 -44.90 -20.90
C VAL A 498 7.22 -45.77 -20.59
N SER A 499 6.48 -46.13 -21.63
CA SER A 499 5.28 -46.99 -21.58
C SER A 499 4.16 -46.44 -20.69
N CYS A 500 4.10 -45.12 -20.52
CA CYS A 500 2.99 -44.44 -19.86
C CYS A 500 2.60 -43.21 -20.70
N PRO A 501 1.30 -42.89 -20.82
CA PRO A 501 0.88 -41.60 -21.32
C PRO A 501 1.50 -40.48 -20.47
N PRO A 502 1.79 -39.31 -21.05
CA PRO A 502 2.25 -38.16 -20.28
C PRO A 502 1.31 -37.84 -19.12
N ILE A 503 1.90 -37.51 -17.98
CA ILE A 503 1.19 -37.24 -16.75
C ILE A 503 1.41 -35.78 -16.38
N VAL A 504 0.35 -35.04 -16.12
CA VAL A 504 0.41 -33.66 -15.67
C VAL A 504 -0.02 -33.55 -14.21
N ARG A 505 0.56 -32.60 -13.47
CA ARG A 505 0.09 -32.24 -12.13
C ARG A 505 -0.85 -31.05 -12.23
N SER A 506 -2.14 -31.29 -12.01
CA SER A 506 -3.18 -30.24 -11.98
C SER A 506 -3.75 -30.12 -10.58
N GLY A 507 -3.57 -28.95 -9.95
CA GLY A 507 -4.08 -28.67 -8.60
C GLY A 507 -3.62 -29.67 -7.53
N GLY A 508 -2.34 -30.09 -7.60
CA GLY A 508 -1.72 -31.03 -6.67
C GLY A 508 -1.86 -32.51 -7.02
N THR A 509 -2.84 -32.88 -7.85
CA THR A 509 -3.11 -34.27 -8.26
C THR A 509 -2.47 -34.62 -9.60
N LEU A 510 -1.98 -35.87 -9.74
CA LEU A 510 -1.45 -36.40 -11.00
C LEU A 510 -2.60 -36.89 -11.90
N VAL A 511 -2.64 -36.41 -13.13
CA VAL A 511 -3.66 -36.74 -14.14
C VAL A 511 -2.97 -37.22 -15.40
N ARG A 512 -3.43 -38.34 -15.96
CA ARG A 512 -2.91 -38.88 -17.23
C ARG A 512 -3.56 -38.15 -18.40
N ALA A 513 -2.79 -37.78 -19.40
CA ALA A 513 -3.30 -37.22 -20.64
C ALA A 513 -4.05 -38.27 -21.47
N GLU A 514 -5.04 -37.83 -22.24
CA GLU A 514 -5.78 -38.65 -23.22
C GLU A 514 -4.96 -38.81 -24.51
N GLN A 515 -3.82 -39.49 -24.42
CA GLN A 515 -2.95 -39.80 -25.57
C GLN A 515 -2.23 -41.14 -25.35
N ASP A 516 -1.68 -41.69 -26.43
CA ASP A 516 -0.96 -42.96 -26.39
C ASP A 516 0.35 -42.86 -25.60
N ALA A 517 0.79 -44.01 -25.08
CA ALA A 517 2.06 -44.12 -24.37
C ALA A 517 3.24 -44.08 -25.35
N TYR A 518 4.35 -43.46 -24.92
CA TYR A 518 5.59 -43.43 -25.71
C TYR A 518 6.50 -44.60 -25.35
N ASP A 519 7.20 -45.15 -26.33
CA ASP A 519 8.24 -46.15 -26.13
C ASP A 519 9.58 -45.54 -25.69
N ALA A 520 10.56 -46.39 -25.37
CA ALA A 520 11.86 -45.95 -24.87
C ALA A 520 12.65 -45.12 -25.89
N GLN A 521 12.53 -45.42 -27.18
CA GLN A 521 13.25 -44.73 -28.25
C GLN A 521 12.64 -43.34 -28.49
N GLN A 522 11.32 -43.24 -28.46
CA GLN A 522 10.59 -41.98 -28.57
C GLN A 522 10.91 -41.05 -27.41
N VAL A 523 10.88 -41.54 -26.16
CA VAL A 523 11.20 -40.72 -24.98
C VAL A 523 12.65 -40.26 -25.01
N ALA A 524 13.60 -41.14 -25.36
CA ALA A 524 15.00 -40.77 -25.51
C ALA A 524 15.21 -39.71 -26.60
N GLY A 525 14.53 -39.83 -27.74
CA GLY A 525 14.55 -38.85 -28.83
C GLY A 525 14.04 -37.48 -28.38
N MET A 526 12.89 -37.43 -27.70
CA MET A 526 12.30 -36.19 -27.17
C MET A 526 13.22 -35.48 -26.17
N ILE A 527 13.86 -36.23 -25.27
CA ILE A 527 14.81 -35.69 -24.29
C ILE A 527 16.07 -35.20 -25.00
N ARG A 528 16.59 -35.96 -25.96
CA ARG A 528 17.80 -35.59 -26.72
C ARG A 528 17.63 -34.28 -27.48
N GLU A 529 16.46 -34.02 -28.05
CA GLU A 529 16.18 -32.81 -28.83
C GLU A 529 16.24 -31.51 -28.01
N ILE A 530 16.00 -31.58 -26.69
CA ILE A 530 16.02 -30.41 -25.80
C ILE A 530 17.36 -30.23 -25.06
N LEU A 531 18.26 -31.21 -25.13
CA LEU A 531 19.55 -31.17 -24.45
C LEU A 531 20.68 -30.78 -25.40
N THR A 532 21.65 -30.02 -24.91
CA THR A 532 22.92 -29.80 -25.62
C THR A 532 23.75 -31.09 -25.67
N GLU A 533 24.77 -31.13 -26.54
CA GLU A 533 25.71 -32.26 -26.59
C GLU A 533 26.41 -32.52 -25.24
N GLU A 534 26.80 -31.45 -24.56
CA GLU A 534 27.42 -31.52 -23.24
C GLU A 534 26.45 -32.04 -22.17
N GLN A 535 25.22 -31.52 -22.17
CA GLN A 535 24.17 -31.98 -21.24
C GLN A 535 23.81 -33.45 -21.45
N TRP A 536 23.73 -33.90 -22.70
CA TRP A 536 23.49 -35.31 -23.02
C TRP A 536 24.62 -36.21 -22.53
N ALA A 537 25.88 -35.84 -22.78
CA ALA A 537 27.03 -36.59 -22.29
C ALA A 537 27.04 -36.67 -20.75
N ARG A 538 26.66 -35.58 -20.06
CA ARG A 538 26.49 -35.58 -18.60
C ARG A 538 25.36 -36.49 -18.14
N LEU A 539 24.20 -36.45 -18.80
CA LEU A 539 23.10 -37.36 -18.49
C LEU A 539 23.50 -38.83 -18.70
N GLU A 540 24.28 -39.14 -19.75
CA GLU A 540 24.79 -40.49 -19.99
C GLU A 540 25.80 -40.94 -18.93
N ALA A 541 26.64 -40.04 -18.43
CA ALA A 541 27.64 -40.32 -17.40
C ALA A 541 27.04 -40.41 -15.99
N GLU A 542 26.26 -39.40 -15.60
CA GLU A 542 25.73 -39.21 -14.24
C GLU A 542 24.35 -39.84 -14.03
N LYS A 543 23.69 -40.27 -15.11
CA LYS A 543 22.33 -40.87 -15.12
C LYS A 543 21.20 -39.97 -14.64
N GLN A 544 21.50 -38.69 -14.41
CA GLN A 544 20.56 -37.64 -14.05
C GLN A 544 21.09 -36.27 -14.48
N LEU A 545 20.19 -35.32 -14.73
CA LEU A 545 20.52 -33.94 -15.08
C LEU A 545 19.38 -32.99 -14.67
N ASP A 546 19.73 -31.95 -13.92
CA ASP A 546 18.88 -30.78 -13.65
C ASP A 546 19.30 -29.61 -14.54
N PHE A 547 18.34 -28.91 -15.15
CA PHE A 547 18.58 -27.72 -15.98
C PHE A 547 17.30 -26.91 -16.17
N CYS A 548 17.42 -25.71 -16.75
CA CYS A 548 16.28 -24.92 -17.20
C CYS A 548 16.13 -24.96 -18.73
N HIS A 549 14.92 -25.22 -19.19
CA HIS A 549 14.55 -25.23 -20.60
C HIS A 549 13.61 -24.07 -20.92
N TYR A 550 13.92 -23.30 -21.96
CA TYR A 550 13.06 -22.21 -22.42
C TYR A 550 12.32 -22.64 -23.69
N VAL A 551 11.01 -22.53 -23.66
CA VAL A 551 10.14 -22.77 -24.82
C VAL A 551 9.58 -21.42 -25.29
N PRO A 552 9.91 -20.95 -26.50
CA PRO A 552 9.35 -19.72 -27.05
C PRO A 552 7.80 -19.73 -26.98
N GLY A 553 7.21 -18.65 -26.51
CA GLY A 553 5.75 -18.52 -26.34
C GLY A 553 5.14 -19.28 -25.15
N ALA A 554 5.86 -20.26 -24.56
CA ALA A 554 5.42 -21.02 -23.39
C ALA A 554 6.31 -20.80 -22.14
N GLY A 555 7.38 -20.01 -22.25
CA GLY A 555 8.26 -19.59 -21.15
C GLY A 555 9.19 -20.67 -20.61
N ARG A 556 9.62 -20.51 -19.35
CA ARG A 556 10.69 -21.32 -18.74
C ARG A 556 10.14 -22.53 -17.99
N PHE A 557 10.88 -23.62 -18.06
CA PHE A 557 10.62 -24.86 -17.35
C PHE A 557 11.87 -25.31 -16.62
N ARG A 558 11.75 -25.68 -15.34
CA ARG A 558 12.81 -26.41 -14.64
C ARG A 558 12.65 -27.89 -14.96
N ALA A 559 13.65 -28.48 -15.59
CA ALA A 559 13.66 -29.86 -16.02
C ALA A 559 14.60 -30.69 -15.13
N ASN A 560 14.14 -31.88 -14.73
CA ASN A 560 14.95 -32.94 -14.17
C ASN A 560 14.76 -34.18 -15.03
N VAL A 561 15.84 -34.66 -15.65
CA VAL A 561 15.85 -35.85 -16.49
C VAL A 561 16.72 -36.90 -15.83
N PHE A 562 16.27 -38.15 -15.80
CA PHE A 562 16.97 -39.25 -15.14
C PHE A 562 16.71 -40.59 -15.82
N LEU A 563 17.58 -41.57 -15.56
CA LEU A 563 17.42 -42.94 -16.02
C LEU A 563 16.71 -43.78 -14.95
N ASP A 564 15.63 -44.46 -15.34
CA ASP A 564 14.94 -45.46 -14.51
C ASP A 564 15.05 -46.87 -15.12
N GLN A 565 14.34 -47.86 -14.55
CA GLN A 565 14.37 -49.25 -15.03
C GLN A 565 13.78 -49.44 -16.44
N LYS A 566 12.90 -48.54 -16.89
CA LYS A 566 12.21 -48.61 -18.18
C LYS A 566 12.93 -47.78 -19.26
N GLY A 567 13.74 -46.80 -18.87
CA GLY A 567 14.51 -45.96 -19.77
C GLY A 567 14.66 -44.55 -19.22
N TYR A 568 14.84 -43.58 -20.10
CA TYR A 568 14.89 -42.17 -19.68
C TYR A 568 13.49 -41.68 -19.28
N SER A 569 13.45 -40.85 -18.25
CA SER A 569 12.26 -40.18 -17.74
C SER A 569 12.59 -38.71 -17.48
N GLY A 570 11.58 -37.84 -17.56
CA GLY A 570 11.74 -36.39 -17.39
C GLY A 570 10.59 -35.77 -16.61
N VAL A 571 10.90 -34.84 -15.72
CA VAL A 571 9.95 -34.03 -14.96
C VAL A 571 10.22 -32.56 -15.23
N PHE A 572 9.20 -31.83 -15.67
CA PHE A 572 9.31 -30.44 -16.10
C PHE A 572 8.33 -29.60 -15.31
N ARG A 573 8.83 -28.66 -14.51
CA ARG A 573 8.02 -27.72 -13.73
C ARG A 573 7.90 -26.40 -14.46
N VAL A 574 6.68 -25.88 -14.59
CA VAL A 574 6.43 -24.55 -15.15
C VAL A 574 7.00 -23.48 -14.22
N ILE A 575 7.79 -22.56 -14.76
CA ILE A 575 8.29 -21.38 -14.03
C ILE A 575 7.58 -20.13 -14.58
N PRO A 576 6.99 -19.29 -13.71
CA PRO A 576 6.40 -18.02 -14.13
C PRO A 576 7.42 -17.12 -14.83
N GLU A 577 6.98 -16.38 -15.85
CA GLU A 577 7.86 -15.46 -16.60
C GLU A 577 8.30 -14.24 -15.78
N GLN A 578 7.40 -13.73 -14.93
CA GLN A 578 7.71 -12.59 -14.08
C GLN A 578 7.94 -13.06 -12.64
N PRO A 579 8.99 -12.56 -11.96
CA PRO A 579 9.17 -12.80 -10.54
C PRO A 579 8.02 -12.14 -9.76
N PRO A 580 7.43 -12.82 -8.77
CA PRO A 580 6.31 -12.27 -8.03
C PRO A 580 6.76 -11.17 -7.06
N THR A 581 5.82 -10.38 -6.59
CA THR A 581 6.04 -9.39 -5.52
C THR A 581 5.87 -10.02 -4.13
N ILE A 582 6.42 -9.37 -3.10
CA ILE A 582 6.24 -9.81 -1.70
C ILE A 582 4.77 -9.88 -1.29
N SER A 583 3.90 -9.03 -1.87
CA SER A 583 2.48 -9.00 -1.57
C SER A 583 1.74 -10.19 -2.19
N GLU A 584 2.08 -10.55 -3.44
CA GLU A 584 1.46 -11.68 -4.15
C GLU A 584 1.75 -13.02 -3.47
N ILE A 585 2.95 -13.19 -2.93
CA ILE A 585 3.31 -14.41 -2.18
C ILE A 585 2.74 -14.42 -0.74
N GLY A 586 2.13 -13.32 -0.31
CA GLY A 586 1.56 -13.17 1.03
C GLY A 586 2.59 -12.94 2.14
N LEU A 587 3.80 -12.48 1.80
CA LEU A 587 4.82 -12.14 2.79
C LEU A 587 4.36 -10.91 3.59
N PRO A 588 4.49 -10.89 4.93
CA PRO A 588 4.06 -9.77 5.75
C PRO A 588 4.66 -8.43 5.31
N GLY A 589 3.83 -7.40 5.13
CA GLY A 589 4.24 -6.13 4.53
C GLY A 589 5.35 -5.38 5.29
N HIS A 590 5.51 -5.62 6.60
CA HIS A 590 6.60 -5.04 7.38
C HIS A 590 7.98 -5.56 6.95
N LEU A 591 8.05 -6.71 6.27
CA LEU A 591 9.30 -7.24 5.70
C LEU A 591 9.76 -6.50 4.44
N ALA A 592 8.97 -5.57 3.90
CA ALA A 592 9.45 -4.61 2.90
C ALA A 592 10.66 -3.81 3.42
N LYS A 593 10.82 -3.69 4.74
CA LYS A 593 12.00 -3.09 5.38
C LYS A 593 13.32 -3.80 5.04
N ILE A 594 13.30 -5.06 4.58
CA ILE A 594 14.51 -5.73 4.08
C ILE A 594 15.15 -4.91 2.96
N ALA A 595 14.36 -4.22 2.13
CA ALA A 595 14.88 -3.32 1.12
C ALA A 595 15.76 -2.21 1.70
N SER A 596 15.51 -1.77 2.94
CA SER A 596 16.30 -0.72 3.62
C SER A 596 17.60 -1.23 4.28
N VAL A 597 17.81 -2.55 4.34
CA VAL A 597 19.00 -3.14 4.96
C VAL A 597 20.20 -2.94 4.03
N HIS A 598 21.29 -2.38 4.57
CA HIS A 598 22.52 -2.14 3.81
C HIS A 598 23.45 -3.34 3.78
N GLN A 599 23.57 -4.06 4.90
CA GLN A 599 24.44 -5.22 5.06
C GLN A 599 23.80 -6.24 6.00
N GLY A 600 24.22 -7.50 5.89
CA GLY A 600 23.80 -8.58 6.78
C GLY A 600 23.26 -9.80 6.03
N LEU A 601 22.80 -10.79 6.79
CA LEU A 601 22.36 -12.09 6.29
C LEU A 601 20.84 -12.24 6.46
N VAL A 602 20.15 -12.51 5.36
CA VAL A 602 18.73 -12.87 5.31
C VAL A 602 18.61 -14.30 4.81
N VAL A 603 18.03 -15.18 5.63
CA VAL A 603 17.88 -16.60 5.30
C VAL A 603 16.41 -16.95 5.09
N VAL A 604 16.08 -17.47 3.91
CA VAL A 604 14.77 -18.08 3.62
C VAL A 604 14.87 -19.59 3.80
N CYS A 605 14.12 -20.16 4.73
CA CYS A 605 14.17 -21.59 4.99
C CYS A 605 12.81 -22.29 4.90
N GLY A 606 12.86 -23.59 4.66
CA GLY A 606 11.69 -24.45 4.60
C GLY A 606 11.99 -25.75 3.87
N PRO A 607 11.06 -26.73 3.91
CA PRO A 607 11.22 -27.99 3.20
C PRO A 607 11.28 -27.79 1.67
N SER A 608 11.65 -28.83 0.93
CA SER A 608 11.63 -28.80 -0.54
C SER A 608 10.22 -28.51 -1.06
N GLY A 609 10.11 -27.63 -2.06
CA GLY A 609 8.82 -27.30 -2.69
C GLY A 609 7.90 -26.39 -1.89
N CYS A 610 8.36 -25.75 -0.80
CA CYS A 610 7.57 -24.76 -0.05
C CYS A 610 7.60 -23.34 -0.65
N GLY A 611 8.26 -23.13 -1.81
CA GLY A 611 8.33 -21.84 -2.49
C GLY A 611 9.53 -20.95 -2.14
N LYS A 612 10.64 -21.50 -1.63
CA LYS A 612 11.80 -20.69 -1.20
C LYS A 612 12.36 -19.82 -2.32
N SER A 613 12.57 -20.41 -3.50
CA SER A 613 13.02 -19.69 -4.69
C SER A 613 12.05 -18.57 -5.07
N THR A 614 10.74 -18.79 -4.90
CA THR A 614 9.69 -17.78 -5.14
C THR A 614 9.81 -16.61 -4.17
N THR A 615 10.02 -16.88 -2.88
CA THR A 615 10.26 -15.83 -1.87
C THR A 615 11.58 -15.10 -2.14
N LEU A 616 12.64 -15.82 -2.50
CA LEU A 616 13.94 -15.24 -2.84
C LEU A 616 13.82 -14.32 -4.06
N ALA A 617 13.16 -14.78 -5.13
CA ALA A 617 12.88 -13.97 -6.31
C ALA A 617 12.04 -12.74 -5.98
N ALA A 618 11.07 -12.84 -5.07
CA ALA A 618 10.28 -11.69 -4.63
C ALA A 618 11.11 -10.66 -3.85
N LEU A 619 12.06 -11.11 -3.03
CA LEU A 619 13.00 -10.21 -2.33
C LEU A 619 13.99 -9.54 -3.30
N VAL A 620 14.51 -10.28 -4.29
CA VAL A 620 15.36 -9.71 -5.34
C VAL A 620 14.58 -8.71 -6.18
N ASN A 621 13.33 -9.03 -6.54
CA ASN A 621 12.46 -8.11 -7.27
C ASN A 621 12.16 -6.84 -6.46
N LEU A 622 11.90 -6.97 -5.15
CA LEU A 622 11.73 -5.83 -4.25
C LEU A 622 12.97 -4.93 -4.25
N LEU A 623 14.18 -5.50 -4.16
CA LEU A 623 15.43 -4.72 -4.22
C LEU A 623 15.58 -4.04 -5.58
N ASN A 624 15.34 -4.75 -6.67
CA ASN A 624 15.40 -4.22 -8.03
C ASN A 624 14.41 -3.07 -8.29
N GLU A 625 13.29 -3.03 -7.57
CA GLU A 625 12.31 -1.94 -7.65
C GLU A 625 12.66 -0.74 -6.77
N THR A 626 13.49 -0.91 -5.73
CA THR A 626 13.66 0.08 -4.65
C THR A 626 15.09 0.60 -4.50
N ARG A 627 16.08 -0.04 -5.11
CA ARG A 627 17.51 0.28 -4.99
C ARG A 627 18.17 0.47 -6.36
N GLN A 628 19.33 1.10 -6.36
CA GLN A 628 20.23 1.22 -7.52
C GLN A 628 21.53 0.49 -7.19
N HIS A 629 21.49 -0.84 -7.18
CA HIS A 629 22.57 -1.70 -6.72
C HIS A 629 23.01 -2.68 -7.80
N HIS A 630 24.19 -3.27 -7.60
CA HIS A 630 24.64 -4.46 -8.30
C HIS A 630 24.28 -5.71 -7.49
N ILE A 631 23.44 -6.58 -8.08
CA ILE A 631 23.00 -7.84 -7.49
C ILE A 631 23.62 -9.00 -8.26
N ILE A 632 24.34 -9.87 -7.57
CA ILE A 632 24.85 -11.13 -8.15
C ILE A 632 24.06 -12.30 -7.58
N THR A 633 23.45 -13.11 -8.44
CA THR A 633 22.75 -14.33 -8.02
C THR A 633 23.54 -15.58 -8.39
N LEU A 634 23.63 -16.51 -7.43
CA LEU A 634 24.27 -17.81 -7.58
C LEU A 634 23.17 -18.86 -7.40
N GLU A 635 22.79 -19.57 -8.45
CA GLU A 635 21.61 -20.46 -8.47
C GLU A 635 21.94 -21.81 -9.10
N ASP A 636 21.14 -22.84 -8.81
CA ASP A 636 21.34 -24.22 -9.32
C ASP A 636 19.98 -24.94 -9.50
N PRO A 637 19.32 -24.82 -10.68
CA PRO A 637 19.60 -23.89 -11.79
C PRO A 637 18.96 -22.50 -11.57
N VAL A 638 19.19 -21.56 -12.49
CA VAL A 638 18.52 -20.25 -12.47
C VAL A 638 17.03 -20.40 -12.83
N GLU A 639 16.16 -20.25 -11.83
CA GLU A 639 14.71 -20.44 -11.99
C GLU A 639 14.05 -19.20 -12.61
N PHE A 640 14.10 -18.07 -11.89
CA PHE A 640 13.47 -16.81 -12.30
C PHE A 640 14.49 -15.91 -13.02
N ILE A 641 14.07 -15.28 -14.12
CA ILE A 641 14.87 -14.24 -14.77
C ILE A 641 14.41 -12.89 -14.26
N HIS A 642 15.34 -12.09 -13.78
CA HIS A 642 15.06 -10.76 -13.28
C HIS A 642 15.33 -9.72 -14.38
N PRO A 643 14.29 -9.08 -14.95
CA PRO A 643 14.51 -8.00 -15.91
C PRO A 643 15.16 -6.81 -15.21
N PHE A 644 15.93 -6.03 -15.97
CA PHE A 644 16.48 -4.78 -15.48
C PHE A 644 15.35 -3.82 -15.07
N LYS A 645 15.45 -3.24 -13.87
CA LYS A 645 14.60 -2.14 -13.40
C LYS A 645 15.49 -1.02 -12.91
N ASN A 646 15.84 -1.00 -11.62
CA ASN A 646 16.77 -0.03 -11.05
C ASN A 646 18.13 -0.65 -10.68
N CYS A 647 18.22 -1.99 -10.55
CA CYS A 647 19.46 -2.70 -10.24
C CYS A 647 20.06 -3.39 -11.47
N LEU A 648 21.40 -3.43 -11.54
CA LEU A 648 22.12 -4.35 -12.42
C LEU A 648 22.07 -5.75 -11.78
N ILE A 649 21.57 -6.75 -12.49
CA ILE A 649 21.45 -8.12 -11.99
C ILE A 649 22.23 -9.08 -12.87
N ASN A 650 23.25 -9.72 -12.31
CA ASN A 650 24.02 -10.77 -12.96
C ASN A 650 23.71 -12.11 -12.32
N GLN A 651 23.02 -12.98 -13.07
CA GLN A 651 22.63 -14.32 -12.60
C GLN A 651 23.63 -15.36 -13.11
N ARG A 652 24.14 -16.20 -12.22
CA ARG A 652 25.14 -17.23 -12.50
C ARG A 652 24.62 -18.59 -12.09
N GLU A 653 24.58 -19.52 -13.04
CA GLU A 653 24.18 -20.90 -12.81
C GLU A 653 25.39 -21.75 -12.38
N VAL A 654 25.27 -22.42 -11.23
CA VAL A 654 26.25 -23.39 -10.76
C VAL A 654 26.14 -24.66 -11.62
N GLY A 655 27.27 -25.18 -12.06
CA GLY A 655 27.37 -26.27 -13.03
C GLY A 655 27.55 -25.80 -14.48
N SER A 656 27.14 -24.57 -14.81
CA SER A 656 27.34 -23.94 -16.14
C SER A 656 28.36 -22.79 -16.07
N ASP A 657 28.00 -21.69 -15.38
CA ASP A 657 28.79 -20.45 -15.33
C ASP A 657 29.86 -20.47 -14.24
N SER A 658 29.70 -21.35 -13.25
CA SER A 658 30.70 -21.64 -12.23
C SER A 658 30.59 -23.09 -11.75
N ARG A 659 31.69 -23.70 -11.34
CA ARG A 659 31.71 -25.12 -10.93
C ARG A 659 31.09 -25.40 -9.56
N SER A 660 31.08 -24.41 -8.65
CA SER A 660 30.54 -24.58 -7.30
C SER A 660 30.11 -23.23 -6.70
N TYR A 661 29.22 -23.28 -5.70
CA TYR A 661 28.81 -22.12 -4.92
C TYR A 661 30.00 -21.38 -4.30
N ALA A 662 30.86 -22.08 -3.55
CA ALA A 662 32.03 -21.46 -2.92
C ALA A 662 32.96 -20.75 -3.92
N ARG A 663 33.20 -21.34 -5.10
CA ARG A 663 34.01 -20.68 -6.14
C ARG A 663 33.32 -19.45 -6.71
N ALA A 664 32.02 -19.55 -7.00
CA ALA A 664 31.24 -18.44 -7.54
C ALA A 664 31.18 -17.28 -6.55
N LEU A 665 30.97 -17.58 -5.26
CA LEU A 665 30.93 -16.61 -4.18
C LEU A 665 32.27 -15.91 -3.96
N ARG A 666 33.39 -16.65 -3.99
CA ARG A 666 34.74 -16.05 -3.95
C ARG A 666 35.01 -15.11 -5.11
N ALA A 667 34.46 -15.40 -6.29
CA ALA A 667 34.56 -14.52 -7.46
C ALA A 667 33.64 -13.29 -7.30
N ALA A 668 32.40 -13.50 -6.87
CA ALA A 668 31.40 -12.45 -6.64
C ALA A 668 31.93 -11.35 -5.70
N LEU A 669 32.66 -11.71 -4.63
CA LEU A 669 33.28 -10.72 -3.72
C LEU A 669 34.28 -9.76 -4.39
N ARG A 670 34.71 -10.01 -5.64
CA ARG A 670 35.59 -9.14 -6.43
C ARG A 670 34.90 -8.54 -7.66
N GLU A 671 33.61 -8.80 -7.81
CA GLU A 671 32.78 -8.32 -8.93
C GLU A 671 32.01 -7.04 -8.52
N ASN A 672 32.38 -6.42 -7.40
CA ASN A 672 31.73 -5.22 -6.83
C ASN A 672 30.20 -5.35 -6.65
N PRO A 673 29.67 -6.42 -6.03
CA PRO A 673 28.25 -6.53 -5.71
C PRO A 673 27.90 -5.70 -4.47
N ASP A 674 26.69 -5.17 -4.42
CA ASP A 674 26.08 -4.68 -3.17
C ASP A 674 25.26 -5.79 -2.51
N VAL A 675 24.64 -6.66 -3.32
CA VAL A 675 23.79 -7.76 -2.87
C VAL A 675 24.26 -9.07 -3.49
N ILE A 676 24.41 -10.10 -2.65
CA ILE A 676 24.76 -11.45 -3.09
C ILE A 676 23.62 -12.40 -2.75
N VAL A 677 23.13 -13.12 -3.75
CA VAL A 677 22.05 -14.08 -3.60
C VAL A 677 22.59 -15.49 -3.75
N ILE A 678 22.37 -16.34 -2.76
CA ILE A 678 22.87 -17.72 -2.71
C ILE A 678 21.68 -18.68 -2.70
N GLY A 679 21.54 -19.46 -3.76
CA GLY A 679 20.43 -20.38 -3.95
C GLY A 679 20.26 -21.38 -2.81
N ASP A 680 21.33 -21.94 -2.24
CA ASP A 680 21.25 -22.88 -1.12
C ASP A 680 22.54 -22.90 -0.29
N LEU A 681 22.43 -22.78 1.04
CA LEU A 681 23.53 -22.91 2.00
C LEU A 681 23.66 -24.36 2.43
N ARG A 682 24.40 -25.16 1.66
CA ARG A 682 24.60 -26.59 1.93
C ARG A 682 25.90 -26.92 2.64
N ASP A 683 27.02 -26.45 2.09
CA ASP A 683 28.36 -26.78 2.55
C ASP A 683 28.95 -25.71 3.46
N THR A 684 29.81 -26.14 4.37
CA THR A 684 30.46 -25.30 5.39
C THR A 684 31.27 -24.17 4.77
N GLU A 685 31.92 -24.40 3.62
CA GLU A 685 32.72 -23.38 2.94
C GLU A 685 31.84 -22.24 2.41
N THR A 686 30.72 -22.57 1.76
CA THR A 686 29.75 -21.58 1.26
C THR A 686 29.12 -20.80 2.42
N VAL A 687 28.79 -21.47 3.53
CA VAL A 687 28.27 -20.79 4.73
C VAL A 687 29.29 -19.82 5.31
N SER A 688 30.56 -20.23 5.41
CA SER A 688 31.64 -19.38 5.92
C SER A 688 31.82 -18.13 5.06
N LEU A 689 31.90 -18.29 3.74
CA LEU A 689 32.01 -17.18 2.80
C LEU A 689 30.79 -16.25 2.82
N ALA A 690 29.58 -16.80 3.01
CA ALA A 690 28.36 -16.01 3.12
C ALA A 690 28.36 -15.13 4.38
N LEU A 691 28.83 -15.68 5.51
CA LEU A 691 28.99 -14.92 6.75
C LEU A 691 30.05 -13.82 6.58
N THR A 692 31.20 -14.14 5.99
CA THR A 692 32.23 -13.12 5.68
C THR A 692 31.70 -12.04 4.75
N ALA A 693 30.93 -12.39 3.71
CA ALA A 693 30.32 -11.41 2.81
C ALA A 693 29.36 -10.47 3.57
N ALA A 694 28.51 -11.03 4.43
CA ALA A 694 27.57 -10.28 5.25
C ALA A 694 28.25 -9.36 6.28
N GLU A 695 29.37 -9.80 6.86
CA GLU A 695 30.21 -8.99 7.76
C GLU A 695 30.95 -7.86 7.02
N THR A 696 31.38 -8.11 5.79
CA THR A 696 32.19 -7.18 4.98
C THR A 696 31.37 -6.15 4.21
N GLY A 697 30.12 -5.92 4.59
CA GLY A 697 29.29 -4.82 4.08
C GLY A 697 28.31 -5.19 2.98
N HIS A 698 28.16 -6.47 2.64
CA HIS A 698 27.21 -6.92 1.62
C HIS A 698 25.86 -7.32 2.26
N LEU A 699 24.77 -7.13 1.54
CA LEU A 699 23.51 -7.80 1.86
C LEU A 699 23.50 -9.19 1.22
N VAL A 700 23.45 -10.23 2.04
CA VAL A 700 23.43 -11.63 1.59
C VAL A 700 22.02 -12.19 1.76
N LEU A 701 21.39 -12.57 0.64
CA LEU A 701 20.14 -13.33 0.64
C LEU A 701 20.46 -14.79 0.36
N ALA A 702 19.97 -15.70 1.20
CA ALA A 702 20.29 -17.10 1.04
C ALA A 702 19.11 -18.02 1.35
N THR A 703 19.10 -19.23 0.79
CA THR A 703 18.13 -20.26 1.20
C THR A 703 18.76 -21.43 1.93
N MET A 704 17.96 -22.14 2.74
CA MET A 704 18.40 -23.35 3.41
C MET A 704 17.25 -24.32 3.67
N SER A 705 17.54 -25.62 3.69
CA SER A 705 16.54 -26.69 3.90
C SER A 705 16.20 -26.97 5.38
N SER A 706 15.94 -25.94 6.18
CA SER A 706 15.52 -26.05 7.59
C SER A 706 14.03 -25.76 7.77
N THR A 707 13.35 -26.43 8.71
CA THR A 707 11.88 -26.36 8.82
C THR A 707 11.35 -25.22 9.69
N THR A 708 12.20 -24.60 10.50
CA THR A 708 11.88 -23.45 11.36
C THR A 708 13.08 -22.51 11.45
N ALA A 709 12.85 -21.25 11.82
CA ALA A 709 13.89 -20.24 11.96
C ALA A 709 14.93 -20.60 13.04
N PRO A 710 14.57 -21.06 14.26
CA PRO A 710 15.56 -21.52 15.23
C PRO A 710 16.39 -22.72 14.76
N LYS A 711 15.78 -23.66 14.02
CA LYS A 711 16.50 -24.81 13.44
C LYS A 711 17.46 -24.38 12.34
N ALA A 712 17.14 -23.33 11.60
CA ALA A 712 18.04 -22.75 10.61
C ALA A 712 19.34 -22.25 11.27
N ILE A 713 19.23 -21.46 12.34
CA ILE A 713 20.40 -20.99 13.11
C ILE A 713 21.24 -22.17 13.61
N ASN A 714 20.60 -23.15 14.25
CA ASN A 714 21.31 -24.33 14.75
C ASN A 714 22.02 -25.10 13.64
N ARG A 715 21.40 -25.21 12.46
CA ARG A 715 22.01 -25.89 11.30
C ARG A 715 23.27 -25.18 10.82
N ILE A 716 23.24 -23.84 10.71
CA ILE A 716 24.39 -23.01 10.34
C ILE A 716 25.54 -23.23 11.33
N ILE A 717 25.26 -23.24 12.64
CA ILE A 717 26.30 -23.45 13.65
C ILE A 717 26.83 -24.88 13.58
N SER A 718 25.95 -25.87 13.46
CA SER A 718 26.32 -27.29 13.47
C SER A 718 27.05 -27.78 12.22
N SER A 719 27.13 -26.98 11.14
CA SER A 719 27.93 -27.34 9.97
C SER A 719 29.44 -27.17 10.17
N PHE A 720 29.85 -26.57 11.29
CA PHE A 720 31.25 -26.34 11.65
C PHE A 720 31.69 -27.27 12.80
N SER A 721 32.99 -27.51 12.89
CA SER A 721 33.57 -28.30 13.98
C SER A 721 33.43 -27.57 15.32
N ALA A 722 33.45 -28.32 16.43
CA ALA A 722 33.14 -27.79 17.76
C ALA A 722 34.07 -26.64 18.19
N ASP A 723 35.31 -26.64 17.71
CA ASP A 723 36.33 -25.61 17.92
C ASP A 723 36.06 -24.32 17.13
N GLU A 724 35.40 -24.38 15.98
CA GLU A 724 35.05 -23.22 15.13
C GLU A 724 33.70 -22.58 15.53
N GLN A 725 32.81 -23.36 16.17
CA GLN A 725 31.46 -22.90 16.53
C GLN A 725 31.41 -21.60 17.35
N PRO A 726 32.29 -21.32 18.33
CA PRO A 726 32.30 -20.05 19.04
C PRO A 726 32.49 -18.84 18.11
N GLN A 727 33.41 -18.96 17.14
CA GLN A 727 33.66 -17.90 16.15
C GLN A 727 32.47 -17.72 15.22
N VAL A 728 31.89 -18.82 14.73
CA VAL A 728 30.72 -18.80 13.84
C VAL A 728 29.51 -18.18 14.53
N ARG A 729 29.30 -18.45 15.83
CA ARG A 729 28.23 -17.82 16.61
C ARG A 729 28.41 -16.33 16.74
N ALA A 730 29.64 -15.85 16.95
CA ALA A 730 29.92 -14.42 17.00
C ALA A 730 29.62 -13.75 15.65
N GLY A 731 30.13 -14.31 14.56
CA GLY A 731 29.89 -13.78 13.21
C GLY A 731 28.42 -13.82 12.79
N LEU A 732 27.72 -14.93 13.08
CA LEU A 732 26.28 -15.04 12.84
C LEU A 732 25.48 -14.05 13.69
N ALA A 733 25.84 -13.84 14.96
CA ALA A 733 25.14 -12.90 15.84
C ALA A 733 25.29 -11.44 15.37
N GLU A 734 26.41 -11.09 14.74
CA GLU A 734 26.66 -9.76 14.18
C GLU A 734 25.99 -9.56 12.82
N SER A 735 26.03 -10.58 11.95
CA SER A 735 25.56 -10.48 10.57
C SER A 735 24.06 -10.79 10.39
N LEU A 736 23.43 -11.61 11.24
CA LEU A 736 22.06 -12.06 11.04
C LEU A 736 21.05 -10.91 11.10
N THR A 737 20.28 -10.72 10.03
CA THR A 737 19.21 -9.71 9.98
C THR A 737 17.83 -10.34 10.08
N TYR A 738 17.55 -11.38 9.27
CA TYR A 738 16.26 -12.06 9.26
C TYR A 738 16.41 -13.55 8.97
N VAL A 739 15.54 -14.36 9.58
CA VAL A 739 15.26 -15.73 9.14
C VAL A 739 13.77 -15.86 8.86
N ILE A 740 13.42 -16.22 7.63
CA ILE A 740 12.05 -16.39 7.15
C ILE A 740 11.84 -17.87 6.87
N ALA A 741 11.16 -18.57 7.78
CA ALA A 741 10.75 -19.96 7.57
C ALA A 741 9.37 -20.01 6.92
N GLN A 742 9.15 -20.91 5.97
CA GLN A 742 7.89 -20.98 5.23
C GLN A 742 7.36 -22.40 5.00
N ARG A 743 6.03 -22.51 4.98
CA ARG A 743 5.26 -23.72 4.66
C ARG A 743 4.15 -23.36 3.67
N LEU A 744 3.77 -24.29 2.79
CA LEU A 744 2.60 -24.13 1.93
C LEU A 744 1.46 -24.97 2.48
N LEU A 745 0.31 -24.33 2.69
CA LEU A 745 -0.93 -24.93 3.16
C LEU A 745 -1.95 -24.91 2.03
N SER A 746 -2.87 -25.86 2.01
CA SER A 746 -4.00 -25.81 1.08
C SER A 746 -4.96 -24.69 1.47
N LEU A 747 -5.41 -23.92 0.48
CA LEU A 747 -6.41 -22.89 0.68
C LEU A 747 -7.79 -23.54 0.80
N ASP A 748 -8.59 -23.11 1.78
CA ASP A 748 -9.85 -23.77 2.11
C ASP A 748 -10.80 -23.89 0.91
N GLY A 749 -11.40 -25.06 0.73
CA GLY A 749 -12.31 -25.36 -0.38
C GLY A 749 -11.71 -25.30 -1.80
N THR A 750 -10.39 -25.12 -1.97
CA THR A 750 -9.77 -24.99 -3.31
C THR A 750 -8.54 -25.88 -3.50
N LYS A 751 -8.08 -25.99 -4.75
CA LYS A 751 -6.79 -26.62 -5.10
C LYS A 751 -5.58 -25.68 -5.03
N ARG A 752 -5.78 -24.43 -4.60
CA ARG A 752 -4.71 -23.43 -4.47
C ARG A 752 -3.99 -23.57 -3.13
N ARG A 753 -2.80 -23.00 -3.03
CA ARG A 753 -1.99 -23.02 -1.80
C ARG A 753 -1.71 -21.61 -1.30
N VAL A 754 -1.57 -21.47 0.01
CA VAL A 754 -1.18 -20.23 0.69
C VAL A 754 0.09 -20.47 1.50
N ALA A 755 0.98 -19.48 1.51
CA ALA A 755 2.20 -19.54 2.32
C ALA A 755 1.90 -19.11 3.77
N CYS A 756 2.40 -19.91 4.70
CA CYS A 756 2.44 -19.63 6.13
C CYS A 756 3.89 -19.35 6.51
N PHE A 757 4.14 -18.22 7.17
CA PHE A 757 5.48 -17.70 7.42
C PHE A 757 5.77 -17.62 8.92
N GLU A 758 6.98 -17.98 9.30
CA GLU A 758 7.58 -17.74 10.60
C GLU A 758 8.79 -16.82 10.39
N VAL A 759 8.90 -15.76 11.18
CA VAL A 759 9.85 -14.67 10.98
C VAL A 759 10.60 -14.42 12.27
N LEU A 760 11.91 -14.62 12.24
CA LEU A 760 12.84 -14.24 13.30
C LEU A 760 13.65 -13.02 12.85
N VAL A 761 13.74 -12.02 13.71
CA VAL A 761 14.51 -10.79 13.46
C VAL A 761 15.81 -10.85 14.26
N GLY A 762 16.94 -10.57 13.61
CA GLY A 762 18.26 -10.51 14.26
C GLY A 762 18.43 -9.22 15.05
N ASN A 763 17.89 -9.20 16.28
CA ASN A 763 18.07 -8.10 17.22
C ASN A 763 19.15 -8.44 18.26
N MET A 764 19.51 -7.46 19.10
CA MET A 764 20.52 -7.64 20.15
C MET A 764 20.22 -8.82 21.10
N SER A 765 18.94 -9.06 21.41
CA SER A 765 18.54 -10.19 22.26
C SER A 765 18.80 -11.53 21.59
N VAL A 766 18.49 -11.67 20.30
CA VAL A 766 18.74 -12.88 19.51
C VAL A 766 20.24 -13.08 19.34
N ALA A 767 21.00 -12.03 19.07
CA ALA A 767 22.46 -12.06 19.00
C ALA A 767 23.08 -12.62 20.30
N HIS A 768 22.66 -12.11 21.47
CA HIS A 768 23.10 -12.63 22.77
C HIS A 768 22.73 -14.10 22.98
N MET A 769 21.50 -14.51 22.63
CA MET A 769 21.08 -15.91 22.74
C MET A 769 21.91 -16.84 21.84
N ILE A 770 22.31 -16.37 20.65
CA ILE A 770 23.20 -17.12 19.75
C ILE A 770 24.58 -17.26 20.40
N ILE A 771 25.18 -16.17 20.88
CA ILE A 771 26.53 -16.17 21.50
C ILE A 771 26.60 -17.07 22.74
N GLU A 772 25.58 -17.02 23.60
CA GLU A 772 25.51 -17.78 24.87
C GLU A 772 25.00 -19.23 24.71
N GLU A 773 24.86 -19.74 23.48
CA GLU A 773 24.34 -21.09 23.20
C GLU A 773 22.90 -21.36 23.73
N LYS A 774 22.09 -20.31 23.83
CA LYS A 774 20.70 -20.36 24.31
C LYS A 774 19.68 -20.40 23.16
N THR A 775 20.02 -20.99 22.02
CA THR A 775 19.16 -21.01 20.82
C THR A 775 17.82 -21.73 21.04
N HIS A 776 17.72 -22.60 22.05
CA HIS A 776 16.46 -23.23 22.48
C HIS A 776 15.43 -22.22 23.02
N GLN A 777 15.84 -21.02 23.42
CA GLN A 777 14.96 -19.96 23.92
C GLN A 777 14.40 -19.05 22.81
N LEU A 778 14.90 -19.19 21.57
CA LEU A 778 14.47 -18.37 20.44
C LEU A 778 12.95 -18.45 20.16
N PRO A 779 12.26 -19.59 20.27
CA PRO A 779 10.80 -19.64 20.11
C PRO A 779 10.06 -18.69 21.07
N SER A 780 10.45 -18.65 22.34
CA SER A 780 9.87 -17.74 23.33
C SER A 780 10.23 -16.28 23.04
N ALA A 781 11.46 -16.02 22.59
CA ALA A 781 11.88 -14.68 22.17
C ALA A 781 11.02 -14.16 20.99
N MET A 782 10.66 -15.03 20.04
CA MET A 782 9.79 -14.68 18.92
C MET A 782 8.38 -14.29 19.34
N GLN A 783 7.80 -14.98 20.32
CA GLN A 783 6.48 -14.65 20.87
C GLN A 783 6.47 -13.25 21.50
N ILE A 784 7.53 -12.91 22.25
CA ILE A 784 7.68 -11.60 22.91
C ILE A 784 8.01 -10.50 21.87
N GLY A 785 8.79 -10.84 20.84
CA GLY A 785 9.29 -9.93 19.81
C GLY A 785 8.28 -9.53 18.74
N ARG A 786 6.98 -9.84 18.89
CA ARG A 786 5.95 -9.54 17.88
C ARG A 786 5.90 -8.06 17.48
N GLY A 787 6.09 -7.15 18.44
CA GLY A 787 6.15 -5.70 18.17
C GLY A 787 7.33 -5.25 17.31
N GLN A 788 8.37 -6.09 17.18
CA GLN A 788 9.55 -5.84 16.34
C GLN A 788 9.44 -6.52 14.96
N GLY A 789 8.28 -7.11 14.64
CA GLY A 789 8.04 -7.80 13.37
C GLY A 789 8.37 -9.30 13.40
N MET A 790 8.66 -9.88 14.58
CA MET A 790 8.74 -11.34 14.71
C MET A 790 7.36 -11.98 14.62
N GLN A 791 7.33 -13.21 14.13
CA GLN A 791 6.09 -13.96 13.94
C GLN A 791 6.37 -15.45 14.08
N THR A 792 5.61 -16.16 14.92
CA THR A 792 5.66 -17.63 14.95
C THR A 792 4.77 -18.24 13.87
N PHE A 793 4.98 -19.53 13.53
CA PHE A 793 4.03 -20.22 12.63
C PHE A 793 2.60 -20.16 13.15
N ASP A 794 2.40 -20.32 14.46
CA ASP A 794 1.07 -20.31 15.06
C ASP A 794 0.41 -18.92 14.95
N ASP A 795 1.18 -17.83 15.07
CA ASP A 795 0.69 -16.47 14.77
C ASP A 795 0.24 -16.32 13.31
N SER A 796 1.01 -16.87 12.36
CA SER A 796 0.65 -16.87 10.95
C SER A 796 -0.59 -17.72 10.66
N LEU A 797 -0.72 -18.90 11.29
CA LEU A 797 -1.90 -19.76 11.18
C LEU A 797 -3.16 -19.05 11.71
N ARG A 798 -3.08 -18.38 12.86
CA ARG A 798 -4.21 -17.61 13.41
C ARG A 798 -4.64 -16.49 12.45
N GLU A 799 -3.69 -15.79 11.85
CA GLU A 799 -4.01 -14.74 10.87
C GLU A 799 -4.61 -15.30 9.58
N LEU A 800 -4.07 -16.40 9.04
CA LEU A 800 -4.61 -17.07 7.86
C LEU A 800 -6.03 -17.60 8.10
N LEU A 801 -6.30 -18.13 9.30
CA LEU A 801 -7.63 -18.58 9.71
C LEU A 801 -8.61 -17.40 9.85
N ARG A 802 -8.17 -16.30 10.48
CA ARG A 802 -8.96 -15.05 10.62
C ARG A 802 -9.34 -14.46 9.26
N LEU A 803 -8.44 -14.56 8.28
CA LEU A 803 -8.66 -14.12 6.90
C LEU A 803 -9.48 -15.12 6.05
N GLY A 804 -9.91 -16.25 6.63
CA GLY A 804 -10.68 -17.29 5.92
C GLY A 804 -9.90 -18.00 4.81
N LYS A 805 -8.56 -18.00 4.87
CA LYS A 805 -7.71 -18.62 3.85
C LYS A 805 -7.49 -20.12 4.09
N ILE A 806 -7.60 -20.58 5.33
CA ILE A 806 -7.44 -21.98 5.73
C ILE A 806 -8.58 -22.39 6.66
N SER A 807 -8.90 -23.69 6.70
CA SER A 807 -9.88 -24.23 7.63
C SER A 807 -9.32 -24.36 9.05
N ALA A 808 -10.20 -24.45 10.06
CA ALA A 808 -9.79 -24.64 11.45
C ALA A 808 -9.03 -25.97 11.64
N GLU A 809 -9.46 -27.03 10.94
CA GLU A 809 -8.79 -28.34 10.92
C GLU A 809 -7.37 -28.23 10.34
N THR A 810 -7.21 -27.48 9.25
CA THR A 810 -5.90 -27.24 8.64
C THR A 810 -4.99 -26.47 9.59
N ALA A 811 -5.51 -25.44 10.25
CA ALA A 811 -4.76 -24.70 11.26
C ALA A 811 -4.31 -25.62 12.41
N TYR A 812 -5.23 -26.43 12.96
CA TYR A 812 -4.94 -27.39 14.03
C TYR A 812 -3.89 -28.44 13.65
N LEU A 813 -3.97 -29.02 12.45
CA LEU A 813 -3.02 -30.06 12.00
C LEU A 813 -1.59 -29.53 11.86
N HIS A 814 -1.44 -28.26 11.51
CA HIS A 814 -0.15 -27.63 11.23
C HIS A 814 0.40 -26.75 12.36
N ALA A 815 -0.39 -26.51 13.41
CA ALA A 815 -0.02 -25.76 14.61
C ALA A 815 1.07 -26.48 15.42
N THR A 816 1.92 -25.69 16.06
CA THR A 816 2.93 -26.15 17.01
C THR A 816 2.30 -26.38 18.37
N ILE A 817 1.48 -25.45 18.84
CA ILE A 817 0.66 -25.54 20.05
C ILE A 817 -0.78 -25.79 19.60
N ARG A 818 -1.18 -27.07 19.58
CA ARG A 818 -2.48 -27.50 19.04
C ARG A 818 -3.65 -27.07 19.93
N GLU A 819 -3.42 -27.01 21.23
CA GLU A 819 -4.38 -26.68 22.28
C GLU A 819 -5.01 -25.29 22.05
N GLU A 820 -4.25 -24.34 21.48
CA GLU A 820 -4.75 -23.00 21.14
C GLU A 820 -5.78 -23.01 20.01
N PHE A 821 -5.84 -24.07 19.20
CA PHE A 821 -6.74 -24.20 18.05
C PHE A 821 -7.86 -25.21 18.28
N GLU A 822 -7.80 -26.03 19.34
CA GLU A 822 -8.79 -27.09 19.63
C GLU A 822 -10.22 -26.55 19.71
N GLY A 823 -10.43 -25.41 20.37
CA GLY A 823 -11.75 -24.80 20.53
C GLY A 823 -12.36 -24.24 19.24
N LEU A 824 -11.60 -24.23 18.14
CA LEU A 824 -12.03 -23.74 16.82
C LEU A 824 -12.44 -24.87 15.87
N VAL A 825 -12.18 -26.13 16.25
CA VAL A 825 -12.39 -27.31 15.41
C VAL A 825 -13.65 -28.06 15.83
N ALA A 826 -14.35 -28.68 14.88
CA ALA A 826 -15.53 -29.48 15.17
C ALA A 826 -15.19 -30.69 16.07
N PRO A 827 -16.01 -31.00 17.10
CA PRO A 827 -15.77 -32.13 18.00
C PRO A 827 -15.61 -33.47 17.24
N GLU A 828 -16.39 -33.68 16.17
CA GLU A 828 -16.33 -34.90 15.36
C GLU A 828 -14.98 -35.10 14.67
N PHE A 829 -14.29 -34.02 14.33
CA PHE A 829 -12.95 -34.07 13.74
C PHE A 829 -11.90 -34.51 14.78
N LEU A 830 -12.01 -34.02 16.02
CA LEU A 830 -11.10 -34.39 17.12
C LEU A 830 -11.29 -35.87 17.52
N ASP A 831 -12.53 -36.36 17.56
CA ASP A 831 -12.87 -37.75 17.87
C ASP A 831 -12.37 -38.74 16.79
N SER A 832 -12.41 -38.33 15.51
CA SER A 832 -11.90 -39.16 14.41
C SER A 832 -10.38 -39.39 14.44
N ARG A 833 -9.64 -38.55 15.19
CA ARG A 833 -8.17 -38.52 15.25
C ARG A 833 -7.61 -39.08 16.56
N THR A 834 -8.43 -39.29 17.59
CA THR A 834 -8.02 -39.93 18.86
C THR A 834 -8.01 -41.48 18.77
N LEU A 835 -8.56 -42.04 17.70
CA LEU A 835 -8.64 -43.49 17.43
C LEU A 835 -7.57 -44.01 16.43
N ALA A 836 -6.64 -43.16 15.98
CA ALA A 836 -5.51 -43.50 15.09
C ALA A 836 -4.20 -42.99 15.69
#